data_AF-A0A2G5TUQ5-F1
#
_entry.id   AF-A0A2G5TUQ5-F1
#
_cell.length_a   1.000
_cell.length_b   1.000
_cell.length_c   1.000
_cell.angle_alpha   90.00
_cell.angle_beta   90.00
_cell.angle_gamma   90.00
#
_symmetry.space_group_name_H-M   'P 1'
#
loop_
_entity.id
_entity.type
_entity.pdbx_description
1 polymer ?
#
loop_
_entity_poly.entity_id
_entity_poly.type
_entity_poly.pdbx_seq_one_letter_code
_entity_poly.pdbx_strand_id
1 'polypeptide(L)'
;MKAMDIVETMGKMSQSNKSPLELENPQITAQITYIQPPVGSGKRKIDTGDIMELTAFTKTRKLEECSPCDDNILSDSTKSKTTRSNIMPNEVLEDCLIHALYQALMYQEWKESHSSKNRIKYRDSIRKTFKRPGECQDVYKAVQDIKERSGISKSSNFDRVDIEQLQKTVFAGRHQIIVFVKNSTIPYYRGPYIGEKRILVLYLSDGHYSGVRSVCALLKTNYYCALCNTRGTDATSHYNCPLRHRLCGAKECSVSDNDQPRKCETCKVTFPSTSCYENHKRAGPRGGKSRCNYTKTCEKCDTVYYLNKNKDTHKCGEKWCYRCNCKMTKQHKCIMPVSRKNEKKLTWKRVYYDIESRADEKTGQQIPVLFVALRCCSKCASKTPKEMQDIQNDICNNCAPDGRLKIIESITTKNRNVNVADELTKWIFNDQHRGRVVVAHNASGYDAQFILENLIGSNKAEPKLILDGTKILFLEHQGVRLLDSMKFLTMSLAAMGKAFEIDSVKGDFPVLFIRPEHFDYDDITPHERWYNLDNKTSKVKENLLQFLENEKKQMNKFNFLEEILKYCYNDVYILAKSMNIFETEFEGMTDVCLLEEATTAASAAALVFRRNHLDSAKPIVLDVKPSVSMNASVISQKYLAWVSKSEDVQIGKYRVDGFISPCGKYPEGLVIEFQGCYWHAHECSYSDESMIGDKSAKEIRIRDAEKIAELKKKHPVRVVWECEVLKALKENDEMSEFFDNYEPVGILHCEKSLVGGRTEVFRLYANNIDKKLRYLDVVSLYPTVMKHESFPIGSPENVPRNEMKTPMTTPKHIGFKGFLSCRVLPPRKLLLPVLPMKYGGKLLFALCKKCSQEMNQSACYHTDEERAFNGTFTTVELSKALSLGYVITEIYHGVKYQHWVQNDKNGQGGLFTSYINQMMEEKIWGKFAQNVNRETTTIFIDPLKFWNLLYDTNVVISLVRCVNDVLIVKHRKQVETLESLRTSAMQLATLTTSYARLRLYRFMELVGGENIIYTDTDSIIYAIPDGTDDPLEDEVGSYLGQLTDELNGKMTEFVSLGPKTYCYKEELSPDEEKVVRKAKGVTMNSKVEKLVTFDKMKSMVDEVINKGPMTTIDLPQHTMFRDKDHRVYSRQTTKKFKFTFSKRRLLSDGSTLPFGYCD
;
A
#
# COMPACT_ATOMS: atom_id res chain seq x y z
N MET A 1 -28.33 9.92 16.61
CA MET A 1 -27.59 10.14 15.34
C MET A 1 -28.27 9.51 14.11
N LYS A 2 -28.33 10.22 12.98
CA LYS A 2 -28.78 9.76 11.64
C LYS A 2 -27.57 9.52 10.72
N ALA A 3 -27.77 8.82 9.61
CA ALA A 3 -26.72 8.51 8.64
C ALA A 3 -26.05 9.76 7.98
N MET A 4 -26.68 10.94 8.03
CA MET A 4 -26.09 12.21 7.54
C MET A 4 -24.95 12.68 8.46
N ASP A 5 -25.18 12.65 9.78
CA ASP A 5 -24.25 13.07 10.83
C ASP A 5 -22.93 12.28 10.76
N ILE A 6 -22.99 11.03 10.30
CA ILE A 6 -21.84 10.15 10.08
C ILE A 6 -20.98 10.62 8.88
N VAL A 7 -21.60 11.08 7.80
CA VAL A 7 -20.89 11.62 6.62
C VAL A 7 -20.22 12.95 6.96
N GLU A 8 -20.91 13.82 7.69
CA GLU A 8 -20.37 15.06 8.26
C GLU A 8 -19.17 14.77 9.19
N THR A 9 -19.30 13.75 10.02
CA THR A 9 -18.22 13.30 10.91
C THR A 9 -16.99 12.84 10.11
N MET A 10 -17.15 11.96 9.12
CA MET A 10 -16.06 11.51 8.23
C MET A 10 -15.39 12.66 7.44
N GLY A 11 -16.16 13.68 7.11
CA GLY A 11 -15.80 14.79 6.26
C GLY A 11 -14.87 15.82 6.89
N LYS A 12 -15.31 16.41 8.02
CA LYS A 12 -14.51 17.25 8.93
C LYS A 12 -13.15 16.62 9.26
N MET A 13 -13.13 15.29 9.32
CA MET A 13 -11.95 14.46 9.60
C MET A 13 -10.98 14.22 8.42
N SER A 14 -11.38 14.51 7.18
CA SER A 14 -10.58 14.24 5.98
C SER A 14 -9.42 15.21 5.71
N GLN A 15 -9.25 16.26 6.54
CA GLN A 15 -8.24 17.32 6.35
C GLN A 15 -6.80 16.92 6.76
N SER A 16 -6.55 15.70 7.25
CA SER A 16 -5.28 15.34 7.92
C SER A 16 -4.23 14.63 7.04
N ASN A 17 -3.27 15.45 6.59
CA ASN A 17 -1.84 15.14 6.36
C ASN A 17 -1.33 14.39 5.09
N LYS A 18 -0.25 14.99 4.55
CA LYS A 18 0.60 14.62 3.40
C LYS A 18 -0.05 14.63 2.01
N SER A 19 0.31 15.66 1.24
CA SER A 19 0.22 15.64 -0.22
C SER A 19 1.12 14.52 -0.79
N PRO A 20 0.75 13.86 -1.91
CA PRO A 20 1.61 12.91 -2.63
C PRO A 20 2.93 13.48 -3.19
N LEU A 21 3.21 14.76 -2.94
CA LEU A 21 4.25 15.58 -3.59
C LEU A 21 5.45 15.93 -2.68
N GLU A 22 5.46 15.55 -1.40
CA GLU A 22 6.52 15.90 -0.41
C GLU A 22 7.29 14.67 0.10
N LEU A 23 8.35 14.22 -0.60
CA LEU A 23 9.39 13.31 -0.06
C LEU A 23 10.77 13.56 -0.71
N GLU A 24 11.84 13.43 0.09
CA GLU A 24 13.23 13.72 -0.27
C GLU A 24 13.98 12.50 -0.86
N ASN A 25 15.06 12.75 -1.61
CA ASN A 25 15.91 11.72 -2.22
C ASN A 25 16.94 11.14 -1.22
N PRO A 26 16.92 9.84 -0.90
CA PRO A 26 17.95 9.22 -0.05
C PRO A 26 19.20 8.86 -0.86
N GLN A 27 20.39 9.17 -0.32
CA GLN A 27 21.66 8.60 -0.78
C GLN A 27 21.88 7.19 -0.20
N ILE A 28 22.69 6.39 -0.90
CA ILE A 28 22.97 4.98 -0.55
C ILE A 28 24.32 4.92 0.18
N THR A 29 24.39 4.11 1.24
CA THR A 29 25.66 3.58 1.75
C THR A 29 25.42 2.14 2.19
N ALA A 30 26.18 1.20 1.64
CA ALA A 30 26.06 -0.21 1.93
C ALA A 30 27.43 -0.77 2.35
N GLN A 31 27.46 -1.51 3.46
CA GLN A 31 28.63 -2.26 3.89
C GLN A 31 28.15 -3.68 4.20
N ILE A 32 28.70 -4.65 3.49
CA ILE A 32 28.32 -6.07 3.60
C ILE A 32 29.40 -6.78 4.40
N THR A 33 29.07 -7.21 5.60
CA THR A 33 29.97 -8.03 6.45
C THR A 33 29.44 -9.46 6.46
N TYR A 34 30.28 -10.42 6.06
CA TYR A 34 29.92 -11.84 6.05
C TYR A 34 29.71 -12.33 7.50
N ILE A 35 28.57 -12.99 7.76
CA ILE A 35 28.21 -13.50 9.10
C ILE A 35 28.57 -14.98 9.21
N GLN A 36 29.43 -15.32 10.17
CA GLN A 36 29.61 -16.70 10.65
C GLN A 36 28.57 -17.02 11.76
N PRO A 37 27.99 -18.23 11.80
CA PRO A 37 27.01 -18.61 12.83
C PRO A 37 27.67 -19.18 14.11
N PRO A 38 27.30 -18.72 15.32
CA PRO A 38 27.69 -19.34 16.59
C PRO A 38 26.63 -20.33 17.15
N VAL A 39 26.98 -21.01 18.24
CA VAL A 39 26.43 -22.32 18.65
C VAL A 39 25.38 -22.22 19.77
N GLY A 40 24.31 -23.03 19.68
CA GLY A 40 23.06 -22.89 20.48
C GLY A 40 23.02 -23.47 21.91
N SER A 41 21.80 -23.60 22.47
CA SER A 41 21.55 -24.29 23.76
C SER A 41 20.09 -24.72 23.99
N GLY A 42 19.88 -25.86 24.68
CA GLY A 42 18.87 -25.95 25.76
C GLY A 42 17.44 -26.48 25.51
N LYS A 43 17.28 -27.82 25.54
CA LYS A 43 16.03 -28.62 25.72
C LYS A 43 14.87 -28.02 26.57
N ARG A 44 13.61 -28.28 26.15
CA ARG A 44 12.50 -28.84 26.98
C ARG A 44 11.39 -29.46 26.09
N LYS A 45 10.75 -30.55 26.56
CA LYS A 45 9.59 -31.23 25.93
C LYS A 45 8.40 -31.17 26.88
N ILE A 46 7.18 -31.02 26.35
CA ILE A 46 5.93 -31.47 26.97
C ILE A 46 5.10 -32.18 25.88
N ASP A 47 4.39 -33.24 26.28
CA ASP A 47 3.63 -34.16 25.43
C ASP A 47 2.20 -33.65 25.19
N THR A 48 1.72 -33.73 23.95
CA THR A 48 0.30 -33.51 23.59
C THR A 48 -0.16 -34.55 22.56
N GLY A 49 0.11 -35.83 22.85
CA GLY A 49 -0.45 -36.97 22.12
C GLY A 49 -1.92 -37.25 22.48
N ASP A 50 -2.81 -36.27 22.31
CA ASP A 50 -4.27 -36.44 22.18
C ASP A 50 -4.90 -35.13 21.65
N ILE A 51 -6.20 -35.14 21.29
CA ILE A 51 -6.93 -34.01 20.65
C ILE A 51 -6.61 -33.79 19.15
N MET A 52 -6.46 -34.87 18.36
CA MET A 52 -6.67 -34.82 16.90
C MET A 52 -7.54 -35.95 16.32
N GLU A 53 -8.17 -36.76 17.17
CA GLU A 53 -9.33 -37.57 16.78
C GLU A 53 -10.60 -36.93 17.34
N LEU A 54 -11.38 -36.27 16.47
CA LEU A 54 -12.85 -36.14 16.46
C LEU A 54 -13.28 -34.91 15.63
N THR A 55 -13.61 -35.13 14.35
CA THR A 55 -14.75 -34.54 13.62
C THR A 55 -14.65 -34.88 12.13
N ALA A 56 -15.27 -35.99 11.74
CA ALA A 56 -15.43 -36.37 10.34
C ALA A 56 -16.92 -36.59 10.03
N PHE A 57 -17.48 -35.77 9.14
CA PHE A 57 -18.83 -35.99 8.59
C PHE A 57 -18.81 -35.98 7.05
N THR A 58 -18.97 -37.19 6.52
CA THR A 58 -19.71 -37.61 5.32
C THR A 58 -19.85 -36.69 4.10
N LYS A 59 -19.56 -37.26 2.92
CA LYS A 59 -20.51 -37.19 1.79
C LYS A 59 -20.44 -38.43 0.90
N THR A 60 -21.59 -39.08 0.72
CA THR A 60 -21.81 -40.31 -0.05
C THR A 60 -21.82 -40.06 -1.56
N ARG A 61 -21.43 -41.08 -2.34
CA ARG A 61 -21.92 -41.30 -3.71
C ARG A 61 -22.08 -42.79 -4.01
N LYS A 62 -23.11 -43.11 -4.79
CA LYS A 62 -23.64 -44.46 -5.02
C LYS A 62 -22.65 -45.38 -5.73
N LEU A 63 -22.74 -46.67 -5.42
CA LEU A 63 -22.32 -47.78 -6.27
C LEU A 63 -23.55 -48.29 -7.05
N GLU A 64 -23.33 -48.72 -8.28
CA GLU A 64 -24.21 -49.63 -9.01
C GLU A 64 -23.50 -50.99 -9.13
N GLU A 65 -24.26 -52.02 -9.45
CA GLU A 65 -24.05 -53.38 -8.94
C GLU A 65 -23.15 -54.27 -9.81
N CYS A 66 -22.46 -55.21 -9.15
CA CYS A 66 -22.39 -56.61 -9.59
C CYS A 66 -21.84 -57.49 -8.45
N SER A 67 -22.57 -58.56 -8.16
CA SER A 67 -22.32 -59.60 -7.15
C SER A 67 -22.30 -60.98 -7.84
N PRO A 68 -22.21 -62.12 -7.13
CA PRO A 68 -21.28 -62.49 -6.06
C PRO A 68 -20.53 -63.81 -6.39
N CYS A 69 -19.59 -64.22 -5.53
CA CYS A 69 -19.45 -65.65 -5.22
C CYS A 69 -18.98 -65.84 -3.76
N ASP A 70 -19.73 -66.70 -3.09
CA ASP A 70 -19.63 -67.18 -1.71
C ASP A 70 -18.35 -68.03 -1.49
N ASP A 71 -17.97 -68.50 -0.29
CA ASP A 71 -18.78 -68.68 0.92
C ASP A 71 -17.97 -68.68 2.25
N ASN A 72 -18.73 -68.50 3.34
CA ASN A 72 -18.46 -68.49 4.78
C ASN A 72 -17.31 -69.34 5.38
N ILE A 73 -16.64 -68.78 6.42
CA ILE A 73 -16.61 -69.32 7.81
C ILE A 73 -16.63 -68.15 8.84
N LEU A 74 -17.45 -68.32 9.88
CA LEU A 74 -17.71 -67.48 11.07
C LEU A 74 -16.50 -67.40 12.06
N SER A 75 -16.43 -66.56 13.10
CA SER A 75 -16.97 -65.23 13.42
C SER A 75 -16.38 -64.77 14.76
N ASP A 76 -15.86 -63.54 14.89
CA ASP A 76 -15.86 -62.85 16.19
C ASP A 76 -15.82 -61.30 16.06
N SER A 77 -16.64 -60.66 16.89
CA SER A 77 -16.76 -59.23 17.26
C SER A 77 -16.12 -58.13 16.38
N THR A 78 -17.01 -57.45 15.66
CA THR A 78 -17.05 -56.00 15.38
C THR A 78 -15.89 -55.11 15.88
N LYS A 79 -14.88 -54.92 15.04
CA LYS A 79 -14.04 -53.69 15.06
C LYS A 79 -14.39 -52.79 13.89
N SER A 80 -14.72 -51.53 14.17
CA SER A 80 -14.92 -50.52 13.13
C SER A 80 -13.64 -50.39 12.30
N LYS A 81 -13.78 -50.29 10.97
CA LYS A 81 -12.64 -50.04 10.07
C LYS A 81 -12.21 -48.57 10.21
N THR A 82 -11.42 -48.27 11.23
CA THR A 82 -10.83 -46.93 11.42
C THR A 82 -10.02 -46.54 10.19
N THR A 83 -10.41 -45.44 9.55
CA THR A 83 -9.72 -44.92 8.36
C THR A 83 -8.37 -44.34 8.79
N ARG A 84 -7.29 -45.07 8.49
CA ARG A 84 -5.91 -44.67 8.83
C ARG A 84 -5.61 -43.27 8.31
N SER A 85 -5.05 -42.42 9.17
CA SER A 85 -4.57 -41.07 8.80
C SER A 85 -3.62 -41.10 7.59
N ASN A 86 -3.54 -40.02 6.83
CA ASN A 86 -2.59 -39.91 5.70
C ASN A 86 -1.15 -39.65 6.15
N ILE A 87 -0.99 -39.05 7.33
CA ILE A 87 0.30 -38.87 7.99
C ILE A 87 0.59 -40.16 8.78
N MET A 88 1.82 -40.66 8.68
CA MET A 88 2.27 -41.82 9.44
C MET A 88 2.59 -41.37 10.87
N PRO A 89 2.06 -42.04 11.92
CA PRO A 89 2.44 -41.69 13.26
C PRO A 89 3.94 -41.98 13.44
N ASN A 90 4.64 -41.03 14.04
CA ASN A 90 6.04 -41.14 14.38
C ASN A 90 6.20 -40.66 15.82
N GLU A 91 6.35 -41.59 16.75
CA GLU A 91 6.56 -41.27 18.17
C GLU A 91 8.06 -41.12 18.51
N VAL A 92 8.95 -41.27 17.53
CA VAL A 92 10.40 -41.28 17.76
C VAL A 92 10.92 -39.85 17.76
N LEU A 93 11.20 -39.34 18.96
CA LEU A 93 11.56 -37.93 19.20
C LEU A 93 13.01 -37.59 18.87
N GLU A 94 13.90 -38.58 18.87
CA GLU A 94 15.29 -38.48 18.39
C GLU A 94 15.37 -39.21 17.04
N ASP A 95 16.17 -38.69 16.10
CA ASP A 95 16.25 -39.18 14.72
C ASP A 95 14.90 -39.16 13.96
N CYS A 96 13.99 -38.26 14.35
CA CYS A 96 12.63 -38.18 13.79
C CYS A 96 12.61 -38.00 12.26
N LEU A 97 13.52 -37.21 11.69
CA LEU A 97 13.69 -37.04 10.24
C LEU A 97 14.08 -38.35 9.55
N ILE A 98 15.10 -39.03 10.08
CA ILE A 98 15.67 -40.25 9.49
C ILE A 98 14.66 -41.39 9.60
N HIS A 99 13.95 -41.48 10.72
CA HIS A 99 12.85 -42.42 10.88
C HIS A 99 11.67 -42.12 9.93
N ALA A 100 11.27 -40.86 9.77
CA ALA A 100 10.21 -40.48 8.83
C ALA A 100 10.58 -40.81 7.37
N LEU A 101 11.85 -40.69 6.98
CA LEU A 101 12.37 -41.15 5.69
C LEU A 101 12.28 -42.67 5.54
N TYR A 102 12.66 -43.43 6.57
CA TYR A 102 12.52 -44.88 6.58
C TYR A 102 11.05 -45.34 6.47
N GLN A 103 10.14 -44.68 7.20
CA GLN A 103 8.69 -44.90 7.08
C GLN A 103 8.16 -44.67 5.66
N ALA A 104 8.57 -43.56 5.02
CA ALA A 104 8.21 -43.27 3.64
C ALA A 104 8.78 -44.30 2.65
N LEU A 105 10.02 -44.74 2.86
CA LEU A 105 10.70 -45.72 2.02
C LEU A 105 10.03 -47.11 2.09
N MET A 106 9.81 -47.63 3.30
CA MET A 106 9.14 -48.93 3.49
C MET A 106 7.70 -48.92 2.96
N TYR A 107 7.00 -47.78 3.05
CA TYR A 107 5.69 -47.61 2.42
C TYR A 107 5.76 -47.70 0.90
N GLN A 108 6.74 -47.04 0.28
CA GLN A 108 6.93 -47.07 -1.18
C GLN A 108 7.30 -48.48 -1.66
N GLU A 109 8.25 -49.15 -1.00
CA GLU A 109 8.66 -50.54 -1.31
C GLU A 109 7.50 -51.54 -1.17
N TRP A 110 6.60 -51.35 -0.20
CA TRP A 110 5.39 -52.15 -0.07
C TRP A 110 4.37 -51.83 -1.18
N LYS A 111 4.18 -50.55 -1.50
CA LYS A 111 3.25 -50.10 -2.55
C LYS A 111 3.69 -50.49 -3.96
N GLU A 112 4.98 -50.69 -4.19
CA GLU A 112 5.51 -51.20 -5.46
C GLU A 112 5.37 -52.72 -5.56
N SER A 113 5.84 -53.49 -4.57
CA SER A 113 5.85 -54.97 -4.66
C SER A 113 4.56 -55.67 -4.23
N HIS A 114 3.71 -55.00 -3.44
CA HIS A 114 2.55 -55.57 -2.74
C HIS A 114 2.84 -56.81 -1.86
N SER A 115 4.11 -57.16 -1.63
CA SER A 115 4.49 -58.39 -0.97
C SER A 115 4.20 -58.38 0.54
N SER A 116 3.84 -59.56 1.09
CA SER A 116 3.63 -59.75 2.52
C SER A 116 4.86 -59.38 3.35
N LYS A 117 6.07 -59.66 2.84
CA LYS A 117 7.35 -59.33 3.48
C LYS A 117 7.55 -57.82 3.62
N ASN A 118 7.31 -57.03 2.56
CA ASN A 118 7.41 -55.57 2.63
C ASN A 118 6.27 -54.96 3.47
N ARG A 119 5.08 -55.59 3.47
CA ARG A 119 3.95 -55.18 4.33
C ARG A 119 4.28 -55.29 5.82
N ILE A 120 5.07 -56.29 6.22
CA ILE A 120 5.56 -56.47 7.60
C ILE A 120 6.56 -55.36 7.93
N LYS A 121 7.64 -55.20 7.15
CA LYS A 121 8.62 -54.11 7.33
C LYS A 121 7.96 -52.72 7.47
N TYR A 122 6.97 -52.44 6.62
CA TYR A 122 6.22 -51.19 6.70
C TYR A 122 5.42 -51.05 8.00
N ARG A 123 4.72 -52.11 8.46
CA ARG A 123 4.01 -52.09 9.74
C ARG A 123 4.96 -51.85 10.91
N ASP A 124 6.15 -52.44 10.88
CA ASP A 124 7.13 -52.33 11.96
C ASP A 124 7.77 -50.93 11.99
N SER A 125 7.99 -50.30 10.83
CA SER A 125 8.39 -48.88 10.73
C SER A 125 7.38 -47.89 11.35
N ILE A 126 6.11 -48.29 11.50
CA ILE A 126 5.08 -47.46 12.15
C ILE A 126 4.96 -47.79 13.65
N ARG A 127 5.25 -49.03 14.04
CA ARG A 127 5.15 -49.51 15.43
C ARG A 127 6.27 -49.02 16.34
N LYS A 128 7.40 -48.56 15.79
CA LYS A 128 8.51 -48.03 16.57
C LYS A 128 8.06 -46.85 17.45
N THR A 129 8.04 -47.08 18.76
CA THR A 129 7.66 -46.13 19.81
C THR A 129 8.77 -46.04 20.87
N PHE A 130 8.92 -44.88 21.50
CA PHE A 130 9.79 -44.71 22.67
C PHE A 130 9.27 -45.46 23.91
N LYS A 131 7.99 -45.83 23.94
CA LYS A 131 7.32 -46.48 25.08
C LYS A 131 7.68 -47.97 25.24
N ARG A 132 8.34 -48.59 24.25
CA ARG A 132 8.75 -50.01 24.24
C ARG A 132 10.13 -50.23 23.59
N PRO A 133 11.23 -49.84 24.26
CA PRO A 133 12.58 -50.11 23.76
C PRO A 133 12.84 -51.62 23.73
N GLY A 134 12.93 -52.20 22.52
CA GLY A 134 13.19 -53.63 22.29
C GLY A 134 12.39 -54.24 21.14
N GLU A 135 11.18 -53.74 20.87
CA GLU A 135 10.41 -54.11 19.68
C GLU A 135 11.03 -53.51 18.40
N CYS A 136 10.92 -54.20 17.27
CA CYS A 136 11.36 -53.73 15.94
C CYS A 136 12.88 -53.39 15.82
N GLN A 137 13.78 -54.20 16.39
CA GLN A 137 15.24 -53.98 16.35
C GLN A 137 15.81 -53.69 14.95
N ASP A 138 15.28 -54.33 13.91
CA ASP A 138 15.72 -54.11 12.52
C ASP A 138 15.46 -52.68 12.03
N VAL A 139 14.41 -52.02 12.54
CA VAL A 139 14.11 -50.61 12.25
C VAL A 139 15.09 -49.68 12.97
N TYR A 140 15.54 -50.04 14.18
CA TYR A 140 16.61 -49.29 14.85
C TYR A 140 17.93 -49.40 14.09
N LYS A 141 18.35 -50.61 13.70
CA LYS A 141 19.54 -50.85 12.88
C LYS A 141 19.48 -50.10 11.54
N ALA A 142 18.34 -50.15 10.82
CA ALA A 142 18.19 -49.48 9.53
C ALA A 142 18.17 -47.95 9.63
N VAL A 143 17.59 -47.36 10.68
CA VAL A 143 17.66 -45.91 10.93
C VAL A 143 19.10 -45.48 11.23
N GLN A 144 19.82 -46.24 12.05
CA GLN A 144 21.21 -45.97 12.40
C GLN A 144 22.14 -46.08 11.16
N ASP A 145 21.97 -47.12 10.34
CA ASP A 145 22.72 -47.31 9.08
C ASP A 145 22.43 -46.20 8.04
N ILE A 146 21.20 -45.67 7.95
CA ILE A 146 20.92 -44.47 7.13
C ILE A 146 21.64 -43.25 7.71
N LYS A 147 21.66 -43.09 9.04
CA LYS A 147 22.32 -41.96 9.72
C LYS A 147 23.83 -41.97 9.48
N GLU A 148 24.48 -43.10 9.70
CA GLU A 148 25.92 -43.32 9.47
C GLU A 148 26.29 -43.06 8.00
N ARG A 149 25.57 -43.66 7.05
CA ARG A 149 25.80 -43.43 5.61
C ARG A 149 25.49 -42.01 5.13
N SER A 150 24.75 -41.21 5.90
CA SER A 150 24.51 -39.80 5.62
C SER A 150 25.59 -38.86 6.17
N GLY A 151 26.39 -39.32 7.14
CA GLY A 151 27.35 -38.48 7.86
C GLY A 151 26.72 -37.45 8.81
N ILE A 152 25.46 -37.63 9.21
CA ILE A 152 24.75 -36.70 10.10
C ILE A 152 24.98 -37.12 11.56
N SER A 153 25.66 -36.27 12.32
CA SER A 153 25.90 -36.44 13.76
C SER A 153 24.73 -35.97 14.65
N LYS A 154 23.83 -35.12 14.12
CA LYS A 154 22.65 -34.62 14.84
C LYS A 154 21.66 -35.75 15.14
N SER A 155 21.07 -35.73 16.34
CA SER A 155 19.95 -36.63 16.72
C SER A 155 18.61 -35.91 16.92
N SER A 156 18.57 -34.58 16.81
CA SER A 156 17.36 -33.75 16.94
C SER A 156 17.57 -32.39 16.27
N ASN A 157 16.51 -31.56 16.20
CA ASN A 157 16.53 -30.24 15.57
C ASN A 157 16.98 -30.25 14.10
N PHE A 158 16.46 -31.18 13.31
CA PHE A 158 16.84 -31.32 11.91
C PHE A 158 16.32 -30.17 11.04
N ASP A 159 17.22 -29.54 10.30
CA ASP A 159 16.97 -28.40 9.44
C ASP A 159 16.96 -28.78 7.95
N ARG A 160 16.90 -27.77 7.06
CA ARG A 160 16.90 -27.98 5.60
C ARG A 160 18.21 -28.58 5.09
N VAL A 161 19.34 -28.23 5.68
CA VAL A 161 20.68 -28.70 5.27
C VAL A 161 20.81 -30.19 5.54
N ASP A 162 20.27 -30.68 6.67
CA ASP A 162 20.25 -32.11 7.00
C ASP A 162 19.47 -32.92 5.95
N ILE A 163 18.31 -32.42 5.51
CA ILE A 163 17.51 -33.05 4.45
C ILE A 163 18.27 -33.03 3.12
N GLU A 164 18.98 -31.94 2.82
CA GLU A 164 19.79 -31.82 1.61
C GLU A 164 21.01 -32.75 1.62
N GLN A 165 21.65 -32.95 2.77
CA GLN A 165 22.72 -33.92 2.97
C GLN A 165 22.21 -35.35 2.74
N LEU A 166 21.06 -35.73 3.32
CA LEU A 166 20.40 -37.02 3.05
C LEU A 166 20.04 -37.21 1.57
N GLN A 167 19.61 -36.15 0.89
CA GLN A 167 19.31 -36.17 -0.55
C GLN A 167 20.57 -36.33 -1.42
N LYS A 168 21.70 -35.72 -1.02
CA LYS A 168 22.99 -35.78 -1.75
C LYS A 168 23.82 -37.02 -1.42
N THR A 169 23.54 -37.72 -0.32
CA THR A 169 24.25 -38.93 0.11
C THR A 169 23.40 -40.18 -0.12
N VAL A 170 22.61 -40.60 0.88
CA VAL A 170 21.90 -41.90 0.92
C VAL A 170 20.89 -42.05 -0.23
N PHE A 171 20.22 -40.96 -0.60
CA PHE A 171 19.14 -40.95 -1.59
C PHE A 171 19.53 -40.37 -2.96
N ALA A 172 20.79 -39.99 -3.18
CA ALA A 172 21.27 -39.47 -4.47
C ALA A 172 21.05 -40.48 -5.61
N GLY A 173 20.46 -40.03 -6.72
CA GLY A 173 20.08 -40.88 -7.85
C GLY A 173 18.99 -41.95 -7.56
N ARG A 174 18.61 -42.14 -6.29
CA ARG A 174 17.69 -43.19 -5.83
C ARG A 174 16.27 -42.69 -5.62
N HIS A 175 16.08 -41.65 -4.81
CA HIS A 175 14.75 -41.10 -4.47
C HIS A 175 14.76 -39.58 -4.36
N GLN A 176 13.67 -38.94 -4.78
CA GLN A 176 13.41 -37.52 -4.52
C GLN A 176 12.74 -37.37 -3.15
N ILE A 177 13.35 -36.63 -2.25
CA ILE A 177 12.76 -36.22 -0.96
C ILE A 177 11.94 -34.94 -1.17
N ILE A 178 10.71 -34.93 -0.68
CA ILE A 178 9.81 -33.77 -0.65
C ILE A 178 9.25 -33.62 0.75
N VAL A 179 9.37 -32.43 1.34
CA VAL A 179 8.90 -32.15 2.71
C VAL A 179 7.87 -31.03 2.67
N PHE A 180 6.69 -31.28 3.23
CA PHE A 180 5.65 -30.26 3.43
C PHE A 180 5.58 -29.83 4.89
N VAL A 181 5.47 -28.53 5.14
CA VAL A 181 5.27 -27.98 6.50
C VAL A 181 3.77 -27.80 6.76
N LYS A 182 3.35 -27.97 8.02
CA LYS A 182 2.02 -27.62 8.52
C LYS A 182 1.54 -26.27 7.97
N ASN A 183 0.30 -26.24 7.47
CA ASN A 183 -0.34 -25.10 6.82
C ASN A 183 0.30 -24.59 5.50
N SER A 184 1.40 -25.18 5.02
CA SER A 184 1.97 -24.86 3.70
C SER A 184 1.48 -25.82 2.61
N THR A 185 1.17 -25.27 1.43
CA THR A 185 0.92 -26.06 0.20
C THR A 185 2.10 -26.04 -0.78
N ILE A 186 3.23 -25.45 -0.36
CA ILE A 186 4.51 -25.40 -1.06
C ILE A 186 5.51 -26.23 -0.24
N PRO A 187 6.28 -27.14 -0.86
CA PRO A 187 7.24 -27.96 -0.14
C PRO A 187 8.42 -27.12 0.39
N TYR A 188 8.71 -27.29 1.67
CA TYR A 188 9.82 -26.68 2.41
C TYR A 188 11.19 -27.20 1.94
N TYR A 189 11.27 -28.48 1.61
CA TYR A 189 12.40 -29.07 0.91
C TYR A 189 11.92 -29.88 -0.29
N ARG A 190 12.71 -29.84 -1.36
CA ARG A 190 12.47 -30.60 -2.58
C ARG A 190 13.81 -30.93 -3.25
N GLY A 191 14.14 -32.21 -3.31
CA GLY A 191 15.32 -32.70 -4.03
C GLY A 191 15.15 -32.72 -5.55
N PRO A 192 16.22 -33.07 -6.30
CA PRO A 192 16.17 -33.28 -7.74
C PRO A 192 15.13 -34.34 -8.09
N TYR A 193 14.45 -34.17 -9.23
CA TYR A 193 13.39 -35.07 -9.65
C TYR A 193 13.99 -36.32 -10.34
N ILE A 194 13.63 -37.50 -9.84
CA ILE A 194 14.19 -38.79 -10.29
C ILE A 194 13.13 -39.65 -11.02
N GLY A 195 11.85 -39.45 -10.74
CA GLY A 195 10.75 -40.14 -11.43
C GLY A 195 9.48 -40.25 -10.59
N GLU A 196 8.33 -40.46 -11.22
CA GLU A 196 7.00 -40.42 -10.57
C GLU A 196 6.79 -41.50 -9.48
N LYS A 197 7.57 -42.59 -9.52
CA LYS A 197 7.50 -43.68 -8.52
C LYS A 197 8.49 -43.50 -7.36
N ARG A 198 9.62 -42.82 -7.58
CA ARG A 198 10.75 -42.73 -6.64
C ARG A 198 10.69 -41.45 -5.79
N ILE A 199 9.61 -41.29 -5.02
CA ILE A 199 9.32 -40.05 -4.27
C ILE A 199 9.01 -40.37 -2.81
N LEU A 200 9.86 -39.86 -1.92
CA LEU A 200 9.68 -39.92 -0.47
C LEU A 200 9.08 -38.61 0.02
N VAL A 201 7.99 -38.70 0.78
CA VAL A 201 7.19 -37.54 1.19
C VAL A 201 7.14 -37.49 2.71
N LEU A 202 7.55 -36.34 3.26
CA LEU A 202 7.51 -36.07 4.70
C LEU A 202 6.57 -34.91 5.01
N TYR A 203 6.08 -34.89 6.25
CA TYR A 203 5.34 -33.80 6.85
C TYR A 203 6.10 -33.29 8.08
N LEU A 204 6.33 -31.99 8.15
CA LEU A 204 6.99 -31.29 9.25
C LEU A 204 5.96 -30.48 10.03
N SER A 205 5.76 -30.82 11.30
CA SER A 205 4.87 -30.15 12.23
C SER A 205 5.65 -29.78 13.49
N ASP A 206 5.71 -28.50 13.83
CA ASP A 206 6.18 -28.03 15.13
C ASP A 206 7.60 -28.54 15.52
N GLY A 207 8.48 -28.73 14.51
CA GLY A 207 9.85 -29.26 14.66
C GLY A 207 10.00 -30.78 14.48
N HIS A 208 8.89 -31.50 14.29
CA HIS A 208 8.85 -32.95 14.21
C HIS A 208 8.47 -33.47 12.80
N TYR A 209 9.18 -34.48 12.32
CA TYR A 209 9.00 -35.06 10.98
C TYR A 209 8.19 -36.37 11.05
N SER A 210 7.30 -36.57 10.08
CA SER A 210 6.49 -37.79 9.92
C SER A 210 6.40 -38.22 8.46
N GLY A 211 6.39 -39.53 8.17
CA GLY A 211 6.18 -40.03 6.81
C GLY A 211 4.78 -39.70 6.27
N VAL A 212 4.61 -39.57 4.96
CA VAL A 212 3.30 -39.29 4.32
C VAL A 212 2.93 -40.37 3.30
N ARG A 213 1.72 -40.92 3.41
CA ARG A 213 1.22 -41.99 2.53
C ARG A 213 0.82 -41.48 1.13
N SER A 214 0.39 -40.23 1.01
CA SER A 214 -0.07 -39.65 -0.26
C SER A 214 -0.02 -38.12 -0.24
N VAL A 215 0.76 -37.53 -1.16
CA VAL A 215 0.78 -36.06 -1.36
C VAL A 215 -0.61 -35.54 -1.74
N CYS A 216 -1.30 -36.25 -2.63
CA CYS A 216 -2.65 -35.89 -3.08
C CYS A 216 -3.63 -35.80 -1.90
N ALA A 217 -3.60 -36.78 -0.99
CA ALA A 217 -4.48 -36.79 0.16
C ALA A 217 -4.08 -35.76 1.23
N LEU A 218 -2.78 -35.51 1.44
CA LEU A 218 -2.26 -34.45 2.31
C LEU A 218 -2.71 -33.06 1.82
N LEU A 219 -2.57 -32.78 0.52
CA LEU A 219 -2.88 -31.48 -0.09
C LEU A 219 -4.34 -31.34 -0.54
N LYS A 220 -5.21 -32.30 -0.22
CA LYS A 220 -6.63 -32.37 -0.61
C LYS A 220 -6.85 -32.13 -2.12
N THR A 221 -6.04 -32.78 -2.95
CA THR A 221 -6.04 -32.66 -4.42
C THR A 221 -6.05 -34.04 -5.08
N ASN A 222 -6.54 -34.15 -6.31
CA ASN A 222 -6.58 -35.41 -7.05
C ASN A 222 -5.26 -35.69 -7.77
N TYR A 223 -4.57 -34.63 -8.22
CA TYR A 223 -3.30 -34.71 -8.94
C TYR A 223 -2.28 -33.73 -8.36
N TYR A 224 -1.03 -34.19 -8.28
CA TYR A 224 0.14 -33.41 -7.86
C TYR A 224 1.33 -33.78 -8.75
N CYS A 225 2.08 -32.79 -9.23
CA CYS A 225 3.31 -33.01 -9.99
C CYS A 225 4.56 -32.64 -9.18
N ALA A 226 5.36 -33.66 -8.82
CA ALA A 226 6.61 -33.52 -8.07
C ALA A 226 7.76 -32.78 -8.79
N LEU A 227 7.65 -32.52 -10.11
CA LEU A 227 8.65 -31.74 -10.85
C LEU A 227 8.39 -30.23 -10.84
N CYS A 228 7.13 -29.80 -10.79
CA CYS A 228 6.76 -28.38 -10.93
C CYS A 228 5.85 -27.87 -9.81
N ASN A 229 5.58 -28.70 -8.79
CA ASN A 229 4.70 -28.39 -7.67
C ASN A 229 3.25 -28.02 -8.06
N THR A 230 2.81 -28.35 -9.28
CA THR A 230 1.45 -28.04 -9.76
C THR A 230 0.44 -29.04 -9.21
N ARG A 231 -0.67 -28.51 -8.69
CA ARG A 231 -1.85 -29.27 -8.22
C ARG A 231 -2.98 -29.18 -9.25
N GLY A 232 -3.84 -30.20 -9.32
CA GLY A 232 -4.97 -30.21 -10.26
C GLY A 232 -6.03 -31.26 -9.97
N THR A 233 -7.11 -31.23 -10.74
CA THR A 233 -8.17 -32.26 -10.73
C THR A 233 -7.74 -33.58 -11.35
N ASP A 234 -6.76 -33.53 -12.25
CA ASP A 234 -6.30 -34.64 -13.07
C ASP A 234 -4.93 -34.33 -13.70
N ALA A 235 -4.20 -35.36 -14.13
CA ALA A 235 -2.91 -35.20 -14.82
C ALA A 235 -3.02 -34.63 -16.26
N THR A 236 -4.23 -34.58 -16.81
CA THR A 236 -4.50 -34.14 -18.19
C THR A 236 -4.60 -32.62 -18.31
N SER A 237 -5.02 -31.94 -17.26
CA SER A 237 -5.10 -30.48 -17.09
C SER A 237 -3.74 -29.79 -16.91
N HIS A 238 -2.67 -30.58 -16.73
CA HIS A 238 -1.32 -30.11 -16.46
C HIS A 238 -0.47 -29.93 -17.74
N TYR A 239 -0.77 -28.87 -18.51
CA TYR A 239 -0.19 -28.61 -19.84
C TYR A 239 1.23 -28.03 -19.86
N ASN A 240 1.66 -27.36 -18.77
CA ASN A 240 2.87 -26.52 -18.73
C ASN A 240 4.03 -27.20 -17.96
N CYS A 241 4.03 -28.53 -17.85
CA CYS A 241 5.10 -29.27 -17.19
C CYS A 241 6.42 -29.16 -17.99
N PRO A 242 7.58 -28.88 -17.37
CA PRO A 242 8.86 -28.91 -18.09
C PRO A 242 9.18 -30.27 -18.73
N LEU A 243 8.71 -31.37 -18.13
CA LEU A 243 8.76 -32.74 -18.68
C LEU A 243 7.73 -33.01 -19.80
N ARG A 244 7.17 -31.99 -20.45
CA ARG A 244 6.25 -32.20 -21.58
C ARG A 244 6.52 -31.17 -22.66
N HIS A 245 6.82 -31.64 -23.87
CA HIS A 245 6.96 -30.74 -25.01
C HIS A 245 5.63 -29.99 -25.24
N ARG A 246 5.69 -28.66 -25.28
CA ARG A 246 4.51 -27.77 -25.19
C ARG A 246 3.47 -28.02 -26.29
N LEU A 247 3.91 -28.37 -27.51
CA LEU A 247 3.04 -28.62 -28.65
C LEU A 247 2.37 -30.01 -28.57
N CYS A 248 3.15 -31.09 -28.56
CA CYS A 248 2.62 -32.46 -28.62
C CYS A 248 2.21 -33.05 -27.26
N GLY A 249 2.79 -32.58 -26.15
CA GLY A 249 2.52 -33.05 -24.80
C GLY A 249 3.21 -34.35 -24.39
N ALA A 250 4.04 -34.93 -25.27
CA ALA A 250 4.90 -36.08 -24.97
C ALA A 250 6.04 -35.71 -24.00
N LYS A 251 6.53 -36.71 -23.25
CA LYS A 251 7.64 -36.52 -22.29
C LYS A 251 8.99 -36.33 -22.97
N GLU A 252 9.19 -37.07 -24.05
CA GLU A 252 10.35 -36.97 -24.93
C GLU A 252 9.84 -36.64 -26.33
N CYS A 253 10.46 -35.65 -26.97
CA CYS A 253 10.13 -35.21 -28.31
C CYS A 253 11.41 -34.66 -28.95
N SER A 254 12.23 -35.55 -29.49
CA SER A 254 13.36 -35.16 -30.32
C SER A 254 12.87 -34.49 -31.60
N VAL A 255 13.63 -33.49 -32.04
CA VAL A 255 13.55 -32.85 -33.35
C VAL A 255 14.98 -32.87 -33.88
N SER A 256 15.16 -33.33 -35.10
CA SER A 256 16.42 -33.30 -35.83
C SER A 256 16.39 -32.21 -36.90
N ASP A 257 17.54 -31.72 -37.32
CA ASP A 257 17.61 -30.64 -38.33
C ASP A 257 17.11 -31.07 -39.73
N ASN A 258 16.90 -32.38 -39.94
CA ASN A 258 16.32 -32.95 -41.16
C ASN A 258 14.78 -33.16 -41.08
N ASP A 259 14.13 -32.84 -39.96
CA ASP A 259 12.67 -33.01 -39.81
C ASP A 259 11.88 -31.94 -40.58
N GLN A 260 10.91 -32.37 -41.39
CA GLN A 260 10.01 -31.44 -42.11
C GLN A 260 8.81 -31.03 -41.25
N PRO A 261 8.46 -29.72 -41.18
CA PRO A 261 7.30 -29.25 -40.43
C PRO A 261 5.97 -29.78 -40.99
N ARG A 262 5.11 -30.33 -40.13
CA ARG A 262 3.81 -30.90 -40.51
C ARG A 262 2.64 -30.17 -39.85
N LYS A 263 1.67 -29.71 -40.64
CA LYS A 263 0.43 -29.08 -40.16
C LYS A 263 -0.66 -30.11 -39.91
N CYS A 264 -1.38 -30.00 -38.79
CA CYS A 264 -2.49 -30.89 -38.48
C CYS A 264 -3.80 -30.41 -39.12
N GLU A 265 -4.47 -31.27 -39.89
CA GLU A 265 -5.78 -30.97 -40.50
C GLU A 265 -6.87 -30.63 -39.45
N THR A 266 -6.87 -31.31 -38.30
CA THR A 266 -7.95 -31.21 -37.31
C THR A 266 -7.83 -29.98 -36.40
N CYS A 267 -6.63 -29.68 -35.89
CA CYS A 267 -6.41 -28.54 -34.97
C CYS A 267 -5.74 -27.33 -35.63
N LYS A 268 -5.26 -27.45 -36.88
CA LYS A 268 -4.54 -26.44 -37.68
C LYS A 268 -3.19 -25.96 -37.10
N VAL A 269 -2.68 -26.61 -36.05
CA VAL A 269 -1.34 -26.35 -35.48
C VAL A 269 -0.24 -26.97 -36.37
N THR A 270 0.87 -26.25 -36.54
CA THR A 270 2.09 -26.75 -37.19
C THR A 270 3.04 -27.34 -36.14
N PHE A 271 3.58 -28.53 -36.43
CA PHE A 271 4.53 -29.25 -35.58
C PHE A 271 5.89 -29.33 -36.28
N PRO A 272 7.02 -29.25 -35.55
CA PRO A 272 8.36 -29.23 -36.14
C PRO A 272 8.77 -30.56 -36.78
N SER A 273 8.18 -31.69 -36.37
CA SER A 273 8.52 -33.03 -36.89
C SER A 273 7.29 -33.93 -36.98
N THR A 274 7.40 -35.00 -37.79
CA THR A 274 6.34 -36.03 -37.91
C THR A 274 6.11 -36.76 -36.59
N SER A 275 7.18 -37.08 -35.85
CA SER A 275 7.08 -37.69 -34.51
C SER A 275 6.35 -36.78 -33.51
N CYS A 276 6.56 -35.46 -33.59
CA CYS A 276 5.85 -34.47 -32.79
C CYS A 276 4.35 -34.41 -33.15
N TYR A 277 4.00 -34.50 -34.43
CA TYR A 277 2.62 -34.55 -34.91
C TYR A 277 1.87 -35.81 -34.43
N GLU A 278 2.49 -37.00 -34.53
CA GLU A 278 1.88 -38.25 -34.07
C GLU A 278 1.68 -38.27 -32.55
N ASN A 279 2.68 -37.80 -31.80
CA ASN A 279 2.57 -37.63 -30.36
C ASN A 279 1.40 -36.71 -29.95
N HIS A 280 1.06 -35.69 -30.75
CA HIS A 280 -0.08 -34.81 -30.53
C HIS A 280 -1.44 -35.49 -30.80
N LYS A 281 -1.48 -36.41 -31.78
CA LYS A 281 -2.67 -37.22 -32.13
C LYS A 281 -2.86 -38.45 -31.21
N ARG A 282 -1.81 -38.91 -30.51
CA ARG A 282 -1.87 -40.10 -29.65
C ARG A 282 -2.95 -39.97 -28.57
N ALA A 283 -3.80 -41.00 -28.47
CA ALA A 283 -4.81 -41.09 -27.42
C ALA A 283 -4.18 -41.23 -26.02
N GLY A 284 -4.91 -40.85 -24.98
CA GLY A 284 -4.44 -41.01 -23.60
C GLY A 284 -4.32 -42.50 -23.21
N PRO A 285 -3.54 -42.86 -22.16
CA PRO A 285 -3.23 -44.25 -21.78
C PRO A 285 -4.41 -45.18 -21.39
N ARG A 286 -5.66 -44.72 -21.54
CA ARG A 286 -6.91 -45.45 -21.30
C ARG A 286 -7.92 -45.22 -22.44
N GLY A 287 -7.46 -45.04 -23.67
CA GLY A 287 -8.31 -44.74 -24.83
C GLY A 287 -8.95 -43.34 -24.83
N GLY A 288 -8.46 -42.42 -23.98
CA GLY A 288 -9.04 -41.08 -23.83
C GLY A 288 -8.69 -40.11 -24.96
N LYS A 289 -9.49 -39.04 -25.10
CA LYS A 289 -9.29 -37.94 -26.07
C LYS A 289 -7.82 -37.47 -26.13
N SER A 290 -7.28 -37.36 -27.35
CA SER A 290 -5.92 -36.88 -27.61
C SER A 290 -5.75 -35.39 -27.30
N ARG A 291 -4.50 -34.90 -27.29
CA ARG A 291 -4.22 -33.46 -27.14
C ARG A 291 -4.82 -32.64 -28.29
N CYS A 292 -4.88 -33.22 -29.49
CA CYS A 292 -5.55 -32.64 -30.66
C CYS A 292 -7.04 -32.33 -30.39
N ASN A 293 -7.78 -33.24 -29.75
CA ASN A 293 -9.21 -33.04 -29.46
C ASN A 293 -9.51 -31.82 -28.57
N TYR A 294 -8.53 -31.35 -27.80
CA TYR A 294 -8.67 -30.18 -26.93
C TYR A 294 -8.07 -28.90 -27.51
N THR A 295 -7.35 -28.98 -28.64
CA THR A 295 -6.59 -27.88 -29.23
C THR A 295 -7.30 -27.37 -30.48
N LYS A 296 -7.51 -26.06 -30.59
CA LYS A 296 -7.97 -25.40 -31.82
C LYS A 296 -7.18 -24.13 -32.08
N THR A 297 -6.96 -23.80 -33.35
CA THR A 297 -6.43 -22.50 -33.79
C THR A 297 -7.59 -21.60 -34.22
N CYS A 298 -7.61 -20.33 -33.82
CA CYS A 298 -8.58 -19.36 -34.39
C CYS A 298 -8.20 -19.03 -35.84
N GLU A 299 -9.12 -19.27 -36.77
CA GLU A 299 -8.92 -19.01 -38.21
C GLU A 299 -8.77 -17.52 -38.56
N LYS A 300 -9.11 -16.61 -37.64
CA LYS A 300 -8.97 -15.15 -37.81
C LYS A 300 -7.70 -14.54 -37.20
N CYS A 301 -6.95 -15.27 -36.35
CA CYS A 301 -5.78 -14.70 -35.66
C CYS A 301 -4.67 -15.72 -35.32
N ASP A 302 -4.73 -16.91 -35.93
CA ASP A 302 -3.80 -18.05 -35.79
C ASP A 302 -3.40 -18.42 -34.35
N THR A 303 -4.18 -18.00 -33.37
CA THR A 303 -3.88 -18.21 -31.95
C THR A 303 -4.43 -19.56 -31.51
N VAL A 304 -3.54 -20.40 -30.98
CA VAL A 304 -3.88 -21.72 -30.43
C VAL A 304 -4.56 -21.56 -29.06
N TYR A 305 -5.75 -22.12 -28.90
CA TYR A 305 -6.52 -22.13 -27.65
C TYR A 305 -6.98 -23.54 -27.27
N TYR A 306 -7.27 -23.72 -25.97
CA TYR A 306 -7.55 -25.03 -25.37
C TYR A 306 -8.96 -25.11 -24.79
N LEU A 307 -9.78 -26.01 -25.34
CA LEU A 307 -11.21 -26.17 -25.03
C LEU A 307 -11.51 -26.71 -23.62
N ASN A 308 -10.51 -27.28 -22.92
CA ASN A 308 -10.68 -27.86 -21.60
C ASN A 308 -10.30 -26.94 -20.43
N LYS A 309 -9.72 -25.76 -20.71
CA LYS A 309 -9.32 -24.80 -19.65
C LYS A 309 -10.36 -23.71 -19.40
N ASN A 310 -11.08 -23.28 -20.44
CA ASN A 310 -12.07 -22.21 -20.37
C ASN A 310 -13.43 -22.73 -20.85
N LYS A 311 -14.51 -22.42 -20.11
CA LYS A 311 -15.89 -22.63 -20.57
C LYS A 311 -16.29 -21.66 -21.69
N ASP A 312 -15.64 -20.50 -21.74
CA ASP A 312 -15.92 -19.45 -22.73
C ASP A 312 -15.31 -19.79 -24.09
N THR A 313 -16.05 -19.47 -25.15
CA THR A 313 -15.54 -19.50 -26.52
C THR A 313 -14.39 -18.50 -26.71
N HIS A 314 -13.44 -18.85 -27.57
CA HIS A 314 -12.33 -17.96 -27.93
C HIS A 314 -12.85 -16.80 -28.79
N LYS A 315 -12.52 -15.57 -28.39
CA LYS A 315 -12.77 -14.35 -29.15
C LYS A 315 -11.44 -13.78 -29.62
N CYS A 316 -11.25 -13.75 -30.93
CA CYS A 316 -9.97 -13.44 -31.54
C CYS A 316 -9.64 -11.94 -31.34
N GLY A 317 -8.42 -11.65 -30.85
CA GLY A 317 -7.97 -10.29 -30.51
C GLY A 317 -8.25 -9.82 -29.07
N GLU A 318 -9.16 -10.46 -28.33
CA GLU A 318 -9.45 -10.10 -26.94
C GLU A 318 -8.45 -10.72 -25.94
N LYS A 319 -7.96 -9.90 -25.00
CA LYS A 319 -7.27 -10.33 -23.77
C LYS A 319 -8.04 -9.85 -22.54
N TRP A 320 -7.86 -10.53 -21.41
CA TRP A 320 -8.37 -10.04 -20.12
C TRP A 320 -7.55 -8.83 -19.67
N CYS A 321 -8.22 -7.69 -19.45
CA CYS A 321 -7.59 -6.52 -18.87
C CYS A 321 -7.86 -6.47 -17.37
N TYR A 322 -6.81 -6.58 -16.56
CA TYR A 322 -6.91 -6.52 -15.10
C TYR A 322 -7.27 -5.12 -14.56
N ARG A 323 -7.11 -4.04 -15.36
CA ARG A 323 -7.49 -2.66 -14.99
C ARG A 323 -9.01 -2.44 -15.06
N CYS A 324 -9.66 -2.75 -16.19
CA CYS A 324 -11.13 -2.68 -16.33
C CYS A 324 -11.86 -3.94 -15.85
N ASN A 325 -11.13 -5.02 -15.53
CA ASN A 325 -11.69 -6.34 -15.20
C ASN A 325 -12.64 -6.88 -16.29
N CYS A 326 -12.23 -6.71 -17.56
CA CYS A 326 -13.06 -6.97 -18.74
C CYS A 326 -12.24 -7.58 -19.90
N LYS A 327 -12.86 -8.42 -20.75
CA LYS A 327 -12.24 -8.94 -21.97
C LYS A 327 -12.32 -7.87 -23.06
N MET A 328 -11.17 -7.43 -23.57
CA MET A 328 -11.08 -6.33 -24.52
C MET A 328 -9.93 -6.55 -25.50
N THR A 329 -9.95 -5.85 -26.63
CA THR A 329 -8.85 -5.89 -27.60
C THR A 329 -7.53 -5.37 -27.01
N LYS A 330 -6.39 -5.74 -27.61
CA LYS A 330 -5.06 -5.25 -27.17
C LYS A 330 -4.96 -3.71 -27.08
N GLN A 331 -5.70 -2.98 -27.91
CA GLN A 331 -5.73 -1.51 -27.97
C GLN A 331 -7.11 -0.98 -27.55
N HIS A 332 -7.52 -1.24 -26.31
CA HIS A 332 -8.75 -0.68 -25.75
C HIS A 332 -8.46 0.45 -24.77
N LYS A 333 -9.38 1.41 -24.72
CA LYS A 333 -9.39 2.49 -23.73
C LYS A 333 -9.98 1.92 -22.44
N CYS A 334 -9.19 1.84 -21.36
CA CYS A 334 -9.66 1.36 -20.06
C CYS A 334 -10.69 2.35 -19.48
N ILE A 335 -11.84 1.86 -19.04
CA ILE A 335 -12.87 2.63 -18.33
C ILE A 335 -12.90 2.22 -16.86
N MET A 336 -13.23 3.14 -15.96
CA MET A 336 -13.35 2.85 -14.52
C MET A 336 -14.38 1.75 -14.27
N PRO A 337 -14.00 0.60 -13.67
CA PRO A 337 -14.92 -0.52 -13.53
C PRO A 337 -15.85 -0.35 -12.34
N VAL A 338 -17.13 -0.70 -12.51
CA VAL A 338 -18.12 -0.77 -11.43
C VAL A 338 -17.67 -1.75 -10.33
N SER A 339 -17.92 -1.39 -9.08
CA SER A 339 -17.66 -2.22 -7.89
C SER A 339 -18.88 -3.11 -7.62
N ARG A 340 -18.67 -4.41 -7.40
CA ARG A 340 -19.73 -5.35 -7.00
C ARG A 340 -19.38 -6.00 -5.67
N LYS A 341 -20.33 -6.05 -4.73
CA LYS A 341 -20.19 -6.73 -3.44
C LYS A 341 -19.99 -8.23 -3.64
N ASN A 342 -19.29 -8.88 -2.72
CA ASN A 342 -19.10 -10.33 -2.75
C ASN A 342 -19.38 -10.93 -1.37
N GLU A 343 -20.67 -11.12 -1.08
CA GLU A 343 -21.17 -11.61 0.21
C GLU A 343 -20.52 -12.91 0.67
N LYS A 344 -20.12 -13.80 -0.25
CA LYS A 344 -19.43 -15.07 0.06
C LYS A 344 -18.05 -14.89 0.71
N LYS A 345 -17.54 -13.66 0.76
CA LYS A 345 -16.29 -13.30 1.45
C LYS A 345 -16.51 -12.55 2.76
N LEU A 346 -17.72 -12.06 3.02
CA LEU A 346 -18.03 -11.22 4.17
C LEU A 346 -18.39 -12.09 5.39
N THR A 347 -17.90 -11.70 6.57
CA THR A 347 -18.11 -12.45 7.82
C THR A 347 -18.88 -11.69 8.88
N TRP A 348 -18.77 -10.37 8.90
CA TRP A 348 -19.27 -9.47 9.96
C TRP A 348 -18.83 -9.90 11.36
N LYS A 349 -17.64 -10.50 11.49
CA LYS A 349 -17.03 -10.87 12.76
C LYS A 349 -15.89 -9.90 13.09
N ARG A 350 -15.98 -9.28 14.27
CA ARG A 350 -15.10 -8.22 14.76
C ARG A 350 -14.43 -8.64 16.06
N VAL A 351 -13.23 -8.13 16.28
CA VAL A 351 -12.54 -8.15 17.58
C VAL A 351 -12.03 -6.74 17.83
N TYR A 352 -12.63 -6.05 18.80
CA TYR A 352 -12.15 -4.75 19.25
C TYR A 352 -11.18 -4.97 20.40
N TYR A 353 -10.05 -4.26 20.45
CA TYR A 353 -9.04 -4.48 21.48
C TYR A 353 -8.25 -3.21 21.80
N ASP A 354 -7.55 -3.27 22.93
CA ASP A 354 -6.65 -2.23 23.44
C ASP A 354 -5.50 -2.88 24.22
N ILE A 355 -4.35 -2.20 24.31
CA ILE A 355 -3.13 -2.70 25.00
C ILE A 355 -2.56 -1.62 25.94
N GLU A 356 -2.56 -1.92 27.23
CA GLU A 356 -1.80 -1.15 28.21
C GLU A 356 -0.37 -1.70 28.37
N SER A 357 0.60 -0.78 28.44
CA SER A 357 2.02 -1.13 28.49
C SER A 357 2.78 -0.25 29.49
N ARG A 358 3.88 -0.80 30.03
CA ARG A 358 4.81 -0.07 30.89
C ARG A 358 6.08 0.30 30.15
N ALA A 359 6.69 1.42 30.51
CA ALA A 359 8.06 1.72 30.14
C ALA A 359 9.04 0.92 31.02
N ASP A 360 10.04 0.30 30.40
CA ASP A 360 11.24 -0.14 31.10
C ASP A 360 12.11 1.07 31.48
N GLU A 361 12.47 1.19 32.76
CA GLU A 361 13.13 2.40 33.28
C GLU A 361 14.55 2.63 32.74
N LYS A 362 15.23 1.55 32.32
CA LYS A 362 16.63 1.61 31.86
C LYS A 362 16.72 1.88 30.36
N THR A 363 15.79 1.33 29.60
CA THR A 363 15.84 1.32 28.12
C THR A 363 14.76 2.17 27.45
N GLY A 364 13.69 2.53 28.16
CA GLY A 364 12.50 3.18 27.59
C GLY A 364 11.66 2.28 26.69
N GLN A 365 12.00 0.98 26.56
CA GLN A 365 11.21 0.01 25.80
C GLN A 365 9.82 -0.11 26.42
N GLN A 366 8.77 -0.15 25.59
CA GLN A 366 7.42 -0.41 26.06
C GLN A 366 7.17 -1.92 26.11
N ILE A 367 6.58 -2.39 27.21
CA ILE A 367 6.30 -3.80 27.47
C ILE A 367 4.81 -3.94 27.80
N PRO A 368 4.00 -4.62 26.97
CA PRO A 368 2.60 -4.89 27.27
C PRO A 368 2.41 -5.59 28.61
N VAL A 369 1.46 -5.09 29.42
CA VAL A 369 1.09 -5.67 30.73
C VAL A 369 -0.37 -6.09 30.81
N LEU A 370 -1.22 -5.54 29.94
CA LEU A 370 -2.64 -5.87 29.84
C LEU A 370 -3.09 -5.78 28.38
N PHE A 371 -3.85 -6.77 27.95
CA PHE A 371 -4.57 -6.82 26.68
C PHE A 371 -6.03 -7.17 26.99
N VAL A 372 -6.94 -6.31 26.56
CA VAL A 372 -8.39 -6.54 26.64
C VAL A 372 -8.94 -6.61 25.22
N ALA A 373 -9.74 -7.64 24.93
CA ALA A 373 -10.37 -7.81 23.63
C ALA A 373 -11.83 -8.27 23.72
N LEU A 374 -12.67 -7.65 22.90
CA LEU A 374 -14.10 -7.88 22.82
C LEU A 374 -14.48 -8.44 21.45
N ARG A 375 -15.02 -9.67 21.43
CA ARG A 375 -15.51 -10.34 20.23
C ARG A 375 -16.98 -10.02 19.96
N CYS A 376 -17.24 -9.52 18.75
CA CYS A 376 -18.58 -9.13 18.29
C CYS A 376 -18.92 -9.72 16.92
N CYS A 377 -20.21 -9.90 16.67
CA CYS A 377 -20.79 -10.02 15.34
C CYS A 377 -22.03 -9.13 15.25
N SER A 378 -22.65 -9.03 14.07
CA SER A 378 -23.87 -8.24 13.84
C SER A 378 -24.98 -8.42 14.90
N LYS A 379 -25.15 -9.63 15.46
CA LYS A 379 -26.14 -9.91 16.53
C LYS A 379 -25.70 -9.50 17.94
N CYS A 380 -24.40 -9.35 18.18
CA CYS A 380 -23.81 -8.99 19.47
C CYS A 380 -23.54 -7.49 19.59
N ALA A 381 -23.41 -6.80 18.46
CA ALA A 381 -23.08 -5.37 18.38
C ALA A 381 -23.99 -4.49 19.26
N SER A 382 -25.31 -4.72 19.20
CA SER A 382 -26.34 -4.00 19.97
C SER A 382 -26.47 -4.45 21.43
N LYS A 383 -25.80 -5.53 21.83
CA LYS A 383 -25.87 -6.15 23.17
C LYS A 383 -24.51 -6.20 23.84
N THR A 384 -23.78 -5.09 23.84
CA THR A 384 -22.50 -5.00 24.56
C THR A 384 -22.77 -4.34 25.93
N PRO A 385 -22.59 -5.05 27.05
CA PRO A 385 -22.72 -4.47 28.39
C PRO A 385 -21.67 -3.41 28.66
N LYS A 386 -22.05 -2.37 29.42
CA LYS A 386 -21.15 -1.28 29.81
C LYS A 386 -20.18 -1.71 30.91
N GLU A 387 -20.60 -2.55 31.84
CA GLU A 387 -19.76 -3.04 32.92
C GLU A 387 -19.05 -4.35 32.52
N MET A 388 -17.80 -4.51 32.96
CA MET A 388 -16.96 -5.66 32.60
C MET A 388 -17.51 -6.98 33.18
N GLN A 389 -18.14 -6.91 34.36
CA GLN A 389 -18.67 -8.06 35.10
C GLN A 389 -19.80 -8.77 34.33
N ASP A 390 -20.69 -7.99 33.71
CA ASP A 390 -21.83 -8.49 32.93
C ASP A 390 -21.40 -9.28 31.68
N ILE A 391 -20.27 -8.92 31.07
CA ILE A 391 -19.79 -9.53 29.83
C ILE A 391 -18.82 -10.70 30.06
N GLN A 392 -18.29 -10.85 31.28
CA GLN A 392 -17.19 -11.79 31.56
C GLN A 392 -17.56 -13.26 31.28
N ASN A 393 -18.84 -13.60 31.38
CA ASN A 393 -19.40 -14.92 31.04
C ASN A 393 -20.31 -14.91 29.80
N ASP A 394 -20.44 -13.80 29.06
CA ASP A 394 -21.32 -13.71 27.90
C ASP A 394 -20.75 -14.49 26.71
N ILE A 395 -21.55 -15.41 26.15
CA ILE A 395 -21.17 -16.32 25.06
C ILE A 395 -22.03 -16.08 23.82
N CYS A 396 -21.44 -16.29 22.64
CA CYS A 396 -22.17 -16.23 21.38
C CYS A 396 -21.84 -17.42 20.47
N ASN A 397 -22.84 -18.26 20.22
CA ASN A 397 -22.74 -19.42 19.32
C ASN A 397 -22.25 -19.10 17.89
N ASN A 398 -22.35 -17.84 17.44
CA ASN A 398 -21.86 -17.41 16.12
C ASN A 398 -20.40 -16.89 16.13
N CYS A 399 -19.98 -16.16 17.17
CA CYS A 399 -18.69 -15.45 17.16
C CYS A 399 -17.78 -15.69 18.36
N ALA A 400 -18.29 -16.22 19.46
CA ALA A 400 -17.53 -16.42 20.69
C ALA A 400 -18.17 -17.52 21.56
N PRO A 401 -18.17 -18.79 21.11
CA PRO A 401 -18.67 -19.89 21.93
C PRO A 401 -17.85 -20.08 23.21
N ASP A 402 -16.61 -19.58 23.20
CA ASP A 402 -15.61 -19.57 24.27
C ASP A 402 -15.50 -18.20 24.99
N GLY A 403 -16.60 -17.42 25.05
CA GLY A 403 -16.70 -16.16 25.80
C GLY A 403 -16.34 -14.89 24.99
N ARG A 404 -17.14 -13.84 25.07
CA ARG A 404 -16.95 -12.62 24.25
C ARG A 404 -15.77 -11.78 24.69
N LEU A 405 -15.54 -11.65 25.98
CA LEU A 405 -14.41 -10.94 26.56
C LEU A 405 -13.18 -11.85 26.64
N LYS A 406 -12.01 -11.32 26.29
CA LYS A 406 -10.70 -11.93 26.55
C LYS A 406 -9.81 -10.92 27.26
N ILE A 407 -9.25 -11.35 28.39
CA ILE A 407 -8.19 -10.65 29.12
C ILE A 407 -6.92 -11.52 29.06
N ILE A 408 -5.78 -10.86 28.86
CA ILE A 408 -4.43 -11.42 29.03
C ILE A 408 -3.61 -10.35 29.76
N GLU A 409 -3.02 -10.67 30.91
CA GLU A 409 -2.35 -9.70 31.77
C GLU A 409 -1.15 -10.31 32.50
N SER A 410 -0.26 -9.48 33.00
CA SER A 410 0.92 -9.85 33.81
C SER A 410 1.04 -9.05 35.11
N ILE A 411 -0.10 -8.60 35.62
CA ILE A 411 -0.27 -7.76 36.80
C ILE A 411 -0.51 -8.64 38.03
N THR A 412 -1.47 -9.57 37.94
CA THR A 412 -1.85 -10.45 39.05
C THR A 412 -0.70 -11.36 39.46
N THR A 413 -0.63 -11.69 40.76
CA THR A 413 0.46 -12.51 41.35
C THR A 413 0.66 -13.85 40.63
N LYS A 414 -0.41 -14.44 40.08
CA LYS A 414 -0.36 -15.70 39.33
C LYS A 414 0.23 -15.55 37.92
N ASN A 415 0.03 -14.38 37.30
CA ASN A 415 0.33 -14.15 35.88
C ASN A 415 1.55 -13.24 35.64
N ARG A 416 2.29 -12.80 36.67
CA ARG A 416 3.47 -11.91 36.52
C ARG A 416 4.54 -12.35 35.52
N ASN A 417 4.64 -13.66 35.25
CA ASN A 417 5.58 -14.24 34.30
C ASN A 417 4.99 -14.42 32.88
N VAL A 418 3.75 -14.00 32.63
CA VAL A 418 3.09 -14.09 31.32
C VAL A 418 3.68 -13.04 30.38
N ASN A 419 4.22 -13.48 29.24
CA ASN A 419 4.52 -12.58 28.13
C ASN A 419 3.20 -12.24 27.41
N VAL A 420 2.57 -11.14 27.84
CA VAL A 420 1.29 -10.64 27.32
C VAL A 420 1.34 -10.45 25.81
N ALA A 421 2.47 -9.97 25.28
CA ALA A 421 2.64 -9.67 23.85
C ALA A 421 2.72 -10.94 22.97
N ASP A 422 3.33 -12.01 23.48
CA ASP A 422 3.40 -13.31 22.82
C ASP A 422 2.03 -14.04 22.90
N GLU A 423 1.43 -14.10 24.09
CA GLU A 423 0.12 -14.74 24.29
C GLU A 423 -1.02 -14.04 23.55
N LEU A 424 -1.07 -12.71 23.50
CA LEU A 424 -2.06 -11.99 22.69
C LEU A 424 -1.84 -12.25 21.19
N THR A 425 -0.59 -12.35 20.73
CA THR A 425 -0.29 -12.60 19.32
C THR A 425 -0.72 -14.01 18.91
N LYS A 426 -0.44 -15.03 19.73
CA LYS A 426 -0.96 -16.40 19.55
C LYS A 426 -2.48 -16.44 19.55
N TRP A 427 -3.12 -15.72 20.47
CA TRP A 427 -4.59 -15.70 20.58
C TRP A 427 -5.24 -15.02 19.38
N ILE A 428 -4.76 -13.85 18.96
CA ILE A 428 -5.30 -13.10 17.79
C ILE A 428 -5.26 -13.96 16.53
N PHE A 429 -4.15 -14.66 16.26
CA PHE A 429 -3.97 -15.44 15.03
C PHE A 429 -4.37 -16.92 15.14
N ASN A 430 -5.03 -17.34 16.22
CA ASN A 430 -5.59 -18.68 16.34
C ASN A 430 -6.58 -18.99 15.18
N ASP A 431 -6.60 -20.22 14.69
CA ASP A 431 -7.50 -20.68 13.60
C ASP A 431 -8.99 -20.32 13.84
N GLN A 432 -9.47 -20.24 15.09
CA GLN A 432 -10.84 -19.82 15.42
C GLN A 432 -11.17 -18.34 15.09
N HIS A 433 -10.14 -17.53 14.83
CA HIS A 433 -10.24 -16.13 14.43
C HIS A 433 -10.06 -15.90 12.93
N ARG A 434 -9.79 -16.96 12.16
CA ARG A 434 -9.65 -16.88 10.71
C ARG A 434 -10.87 -16.26 10.04
N GLY A 435 -10.63 -15.25 9.19
CA GLY A 435 -11.66 -14.47 8.49
C GLY A 435 -12.16 -13.24 9.26
N ARG A 436 -11.75 -13.02 10.51
CA ARG A 436 -12.19 -11.87 11.32
C ARG A 436 -11.39 -10.60 11.00
N VAL A 437 -12.00 -9.47 11.33
CA VAL A 437 -11.33 -8.16 11.39
C VAL A 437 -11.09 -7.79 12.85
N VAL A 438 -9.88 -7.36 13.16
CA VAL A 438 -9.37 -6.99 14.47
C VAL A 438 -9.05 -5.50 14.43
N VAL A 439 -9.54 -4.72 15.39
CA VAL A 439 -9.53 -3.25 15.35
C VAL A 439 -9.12 -2.69 16.71
N ALA A 440 -8.09 -1.85 16.72
CA ALA A 440 -7.73 -0.99 17.86
C ALA A 440 -7.71 0.48 17.41
N HIS A 441 -7.69 1.39 18.38
CA HIS A 441 -7.69 2.83 18.13
C HIS A 441 -6.26 3.37 18.12
N ASN A 442 -5.83 4.01 17.02
CA ASN A 442 -4.42 4.39 16.77
C ASN A 442 -3.46 3.18 16.69
N ALA A 443 -3.99 1.98 16.40
CA ALA A 443 -3.24 0.73 16.29
C ALA A 443 -2.00 0.85 15.40
N SER A 444 -2.08 1.65 14.32
CA SER A 444 -0.97 1.85 13.37
C SER A 444 0.26 2.49 14.01
N GLY A 445 0.10 3.27 15.08
CA GLY A 445 1.18 3.96 15.79
C GLY A 445 1.68 3.23 17.05
N TYR A 446 0.91 2.28 17.59
CA TYR A 446 1.14 1.71 18.91
C TYR A 446 0.82 0.21 18.96
N ASP A 447 -0.45 -0.20 19.11
CA ASP A 447 -0.84 -1.58 19.43
C ASP A 447 -0.37 -2.63 18.42
N ALA A 448 -0.50 -2.32 17.12
CA ALA A 448 -0.10 -3.23 16.05
C ALA A 448 1.42 -3.41 15.99
N GLN A 449 2.20 -2.52 16.61
CA GLN A 449 3.66 -2.59 16.64
C GLN A 449 4.11 -3.75 17.52
N PHE A 450 3.52 -3.93 18.71
CA PHE A 450 3.79 -5.09 19.59
C PHE A 450 3.45 -6.43 18.91
N ILE A 451 2.35 -6.46 18.17
CA ILE A 451 1.93 -7.65 17.41
C ILE A 451 2.93 -7.96 16.29
N LEU A 452 3.40 -6.93 15.56
CA LEU A 452 4.40 -7.12 14.50
C LEU A 452 5.77 -7.53 15.07
N GLU A 453 6.17 -6.95 16.22
CA GLU A 453 7.39 -7.32 16.96
C GLU A 453 7.38 -8.82 17.30
N ASN A 454 6.27 -9.34 17.84
CA ASN A 454 6.15 -10.76 18.20
C ASN A 454 6.06 -11.69 16.98
N LEU A 455 5.36 -11.27 15.91
CA LEU A 455 5.36 -12.03 14.64
C LEU A 455 6.78 -12.16 14.07
N ILE A 456 7.58 -11.10 14.11
CA ILE A 456 8.99 -11.11 13.68
C ILE A 456 9.84 -11.96 14.63
N GLY A 457 9.70 -11.78 15.95
CA GLY A 457 10.40 -12.55 16.97
C GLY A 457 10.11 -14.06 16.93
N SER A 458 8.95 -14.47 16.40
CA SER A 458 8.58 -15.88 16.26
C SER A 458 9.42 -16.65 15.22
N ASN A 459 10.12 -15.94 14.32
CA ASN A 459 10.83 -16.47 13.15
C ASN A 459 9.98 -17.36 12.20
N LYS A 460 8.65 -17.33 12.34
CA LYS A 460 7.71 -18.27 11.67
C LYS A 460 6.56 -17.59 10.93
N ALA A 461 6.51 -16.25 10.92
CA ALA A 461 5.42 -15.49 10.34
C ALA A 461 5.85 -14.63 9.14
N GLU A 462 5.12 -14.76 8.03
CA GLU A 462 5.14 -13.81 6.91
C GLU A 462 3.80 -13.04 6.90
N PRO A 463 3.64 -11.97 7.68
CA PRO A 463 2.46 -11.12 7.59
C PRO A 463 2.50 -10.28 6.31
N LYS A 464 1.35 -10.09 5.70
CA LYS A 464 1.16 -9.11 4.61
C LYS A 464 0.96 -7.73 5.21
N LEU A 465 1.81 -6.78 4.84
CA LEU A 465 1.87 -5.44 5.44
C LEU A 465 1.56 -4.33 4.42
N ILE A 466 0.93 -3.26 4.90
CA ILE A 466 0.93 -1.95 4.24
C ILE A 466 1.39 -0.93 5.29
N LEU A 467 2.46 -0.20 5.00
CA LEU A 467 3.07 0.77 5.91
C LEU A 467 2.95 2.20 5.39
N ASP A 468 2.94 3.17 6.30
CA ASP A 468 3.22 4.59 6.04
C ASP A 468 4.32 5.04 7.01
N GLY A 469 5.56 5.14 6.47
CA GLY A 469 6.76 5.24 7.30
C GLY A 469 6.89 4.01 8.22
N THR A 470 6.87 4.24 9.53
CA THR A 470 6.86 3.18 10.56
C THR A 470 5.45 2.68 10.91
N LYS A 471 4.39 3.42 10.53
CA LYS A 471 3.02 3.12 10.94
C LYS A 471 2.42 1.96 10.13
N ILE A 472 1.73 1.04 10.80
CA ILE A 472 1.12 -0.14 10.19
C ILE A 472 -0.32 0.18 9.78
N LEU A 473 -0.55 0.50 8.49
CA LEU A 473 -1.90 0.80 7.98
C LEU A 473 -2.78 -0.45 7.83
N PHE A 474 -2.15 -1.60 7.58
CA PHE A 474 -2.81 -2.89 7.41
C PHE A 474 -1.83 -4.02 7.72
N LEU A 475 -2.29 -5.02 8.47
CA LEU A 475 -1.57 -6.27 8.68
C LEU A 475 -2.55 -7.43 8.47
N GLU A 476 -2.16 -8.42 7.69
CA GLU A 476 -2.94 -9.66 7.47
C GLU A 476 -2.05 -10.89 7.66
N HIS A 477 -2.45 -11.76 8.59
CA HIS A 477 -1.74 -13.01 8.89
C HIS A 477 -2.77 -14.09 9.26
N GLN A 478 -2.54 -15.33 8.81
CA GLN A 478 -3.45 -16.49 8.99
C GLN A 478 -4.94 -16.24 8.60
N GLY A 479 -5.19 -15.25 7.74
CA GLY A 479 -6.54 -14.85 7.32
C GLY A 479 -7.28 -13.96 8.33
N VAL A 480 -6.59 -13.45 9.35
CA VAL A 480 -7.05 -12.41 10.26
C VAL A 480 -6.54 -11.06 9.73
N ARG A 481 -7.39 -10.02 9.74
CA ARG A 481 -7.05 -8.67 9.28
C ARG A 481 -7.02 -7.70 10.44
N LEU A 482 -5.91 -6.99 10.63
CA LEU A 482 -5.76 -5.93 11.63
C LEU A 482 -5.89 -4.57 10.96
N LEU A 483 -6.79 -3.74 11.50
CA LEU A 483 -7.06 -2.36 11.08
C LEU A 483 -6.94 -1.38 12.26
N ASP A 484 -6.74 -0.12 11.92
CA ASP A 484 -6.70 1.01 12.85
C ASP A 484 -7.93 1.88 12.63
N SER A 485 -8.78 2.08 13.66
CA SER A 485 -9.99 2.89 13.54
C SER A 485 -9.70 4.36 13.20
N MET A 486 -8.51 4.87 13.55
CA MET A 486 -8.04 6.21 13.16
C MET A 486 -7.87 6.40 11.64
N LYS A 487 -7.93 5.32 10.84
CA LYS A 487 -7.92 5.42 9.35
C LYS A 487 -9.30 5.56 8.74
N PHE A 488 -10.34 5.47 9.56
CA PHE A 488 -11.73 5.70 9.18
C PHE A 488 -12.31 6.91 9.93
N LEU A 489 -12.01 7.05 11.22
CA LEU A 489 -12.42 8.15 12.08
C LEU A 489 -11.16 8.80 12.71
N THR A 490 -10.62 9.87 12.11
CA THR A 490 -9.35 10.53 12.50
C THR A 490 -9.42 11.41 13.77
N MET A 491 -10.29 11.07 14.73
CA MET A 491 -10.50 11.80 15.99
C MET A 491 -10.10 10.95 17.22
N SER A 492 -9.81 11.57 18.37
CA SER A 492 -9.51 10.80 19.59
C SER A 492 -10.69 9.95 20.05
N LEU A 493 -10.43 8.86 20.78
CA LEU A 493 -11.48 7.98 21.31
C LEU A 493 -12.50 8.70 22.20
N ALA A 494 -12.07 9.73 22.95
CA ALA A 494 -12.98 10.60 23.71
C ALA A 494 -13.92 11.41 22.81
N ALA A 495 -13.39 11.98 21.72
CA ALA A 495 -14.20 12.68 20.72
C ALA A 495 -15.13 11.70 19.98
N MET A 496 -14.69 10.46 19.73
CA MET A 496 -15.49 9.39 19.14
C MET A 496 -16.66 9.01 20.04
N GLY A 497 -16.43 8.76 21.33
CA GLY A 497 -17.49 8.49 22.29
C GLY A 497 -18.52 9.63 22.35
N LYS A 498 -18.08 10.89 22.30
CA LYS A 498 -18.97 12.05 22.25
C LYS A 498 -19.75 12.15 20.93
N ALA A 499 -19.09 11.97 19.79
CA ALA A 499 -19.71 12.09 18.46
C ALA A 499 -20.75 10.99 18.19
N PHE A 500 -20.53 9.79 18.72
CA PHE A 500 -21.45 8.65 18.59
C PHE A 500 -22.48 8.57 19.73
N GLU A 501 -22.57 9.58 20.60
CA GLU A 501 -23.50 9.67 21.74
C GLU A 501 -23.41 8.44 22.68
N ILE A 502 -22.19 7.95 22.92
CA ILE A 502 -21.96 6.76 23.74
C ILE A 502 -22.20 7.07 25.23
N ASP A 503 -22.89 6.14 25.89
CA ASP A 503 -23.26 6.10 27.31
C ASP A 503 -22.08 5.88 28.27
N SER A 504 -20.85 6.11 27.80
CA SER A 504 -19.63 6.08 28.62
C SER A 504 -18.66 7.18 28.19
N VAL A 505 -18.04 7.81 29.19
CA VAL A 505 -17.04 8.85 29.01
C VAL A 505 -15.66 8.22 29.14
N LYS A 506 -14.72 8.60 28.26
CA LYS A 506 -13.32 8.21 28.43
C LYS A 506 -12.72 8.93 29.63
N GLY A 507 -12.32 8.18 30.65
CA GLY A 507 -11.61 8.69 31.82
C GLY A 507 -10.11 8.91 31.58
N ASP A 508 -9.40 9.25 32.64
CA ASP A 508 -7.94 9.41 32.66
C ASP A 508 -7.30 8.43 33.66
N PHE A 509 -6.24 7.73 33.24
CA PHE A 509 -5.52 6.75 34.06
C PHE A 509 -4.09 7.24 34.39
N PRO A 510 -3.51 6.92 35.56
CA PRO A 510 -2.13 7.25 35.89
C PRO A 510 -1.13 6.35 35.14
N VAL A 511 -0.97 6.55 33.83
CA VAL A 511 -0.17 5.68 32.94
C VAL A 511 1.31 5.50 33.36
N LEU A 512 1.91 6.45 34.07
CA LEU A 512 3.30 6.31 34.57
C LEU A 512 3.39 5.46 35.86
N PHE A 513 2.25 5.17 36.48
CA PHE A 513 2.12 4.31 37.67
C PHE A 513 2.13 2.81 37.32
N ILE A 514 1.92 2.46 36.04
CA ILE A 514 1.94 1.08 35.53
C ILE A 514 3.34 0.48 35.70
N ARG A 515 3.60 -0.12 36.86
CA ARG A 515 4.91 -0.59 37.31
C ARG A 515 4.77 -1.85 38.17
N PRO A 516 5.70 -2.81 38.10
CA PRO A 516 5.64 -4.04 38.90
C PRO A 516 5.48 -3.79 40.41
N GLU A 517 6.07 -2.72 40.93
CA GLU A 517 5.99 -2.32 42.34
C GLU A 517 4.59 -1.87 42.79
N HIS A 518 3.72 -1.45 41.86
CA HIS A 518 2.37 -0.95 42.15
C HIS A 518 1.24 -1.91 41.75
N PHE A 519 1.56 -3.12 41.27
CA PHE A 519 0.55 -4.07 40.78
C PHE A 519 -0.40 -4.57 41.88
N ASP A 520 0.04 -4.58 43.15
CA ASP A 520 -0.79 -4.92 44.31
C ASP A 520 -1.27 -3.67 45.09
N TYR A 521 -1.24 -2.47 44.47
CA TYR A 521 -1.59 -1.21 45.14
C TYR A 521 -3.11 -1.09 45.37
N ASP A 522 -3.49 -0.81 46.62
CA ASP A 522 -4.88 -0.81 47.11
C ASP A 522 -5.06 0.23 48.23
N ASP A 523 -4.81 1.50 47.92
CA ASP A 523 -4.73 2.63 48.86
C ASP A 523 -5.31 3.91 48.19
N ILE A 524 -5.06 5.11 48.71
CA ILE A 524 -5.57 6.39 48.18
C ILE A 524 -5.16 6.69 46.72
N THR A 525 -5.94 7.53 46.03
CA THR A 525 -5.67 7.92 44.62
C THR A 525 -4.22 8.41 44.37
N PRO A 526 -3.51 7.86 43.36
CA PRO A 526 -2.10 8.19 43.08
C PRO A 526 -1.80 9.68 42.84
N HIS A 527 -0.60 10.10 43.23
CA HIS A 527 -0.14 11.48 43.03
C HIS A 527 -0.14 11.91 41.55
N GLU A 528 -0.54 13.16 41.29
CA GLU A 528 -0.71 13.78 39.96
C GLU A 528 0.47 13.59 38.98
N ARG A 529 1.70 13.46 39.52
CA ARG A 529 2.93 13.17 38.76
C ARG A 529 2.80 11.94 37.86
N TRP A 530 1.95 10.98 38.24
CA TRP A 530 1.77 9.72 37.53
C TRP A 530 0.83 9.80 36.32
N TYR A 531 0.07 10.89 36.17
CA TYR A 531 -0.90 11.09 35.09
C TYR A 531 -0.30 11.70 33.81
N ASN A 532 1.03 11.88 33.74
CA ASN A 532 1.73 12.38 32.56
C ASN A 532 1.19 13.75 32.07
N LEU A 533 0.82 14.63 33.01
CA LEU A 533 0.07 15.87 32.77
C LEU A 533 0.69 16.79 31.72
N ASP A 534 2.01 16.81 31.60
CA ASP A 534 2.73 17.69 30.68
C ASP A 534 2.54 17.34 29.20
N ASN A 535 2.16 16.09 28.90
CA ASN A 535 1.82 15.66 27.55
C ASN A 535 0.33 15.91 27.20
N LYS A 536 -0.49 16.36 28.16
CA LYS A 536 -1.88 16.77 27.94
C LYS A 536 -1.95 18.25 27.54
N THR A 537 -3.05 18.66 26.92
CA THR A 537 -3.36 20.09 26.66
C THR A 537 -3.66 20.81 27.97
N SER A 538 -3.49 22.14 28.02
CA SER A 538 -3.67 22.88 29.28
C SER A 538 -5.07 22.71 29.89
N LYS A 539 -6.14 22.78 29.07
CA LYS A 539 -7.52 22.55 29.52
C LYS A 539 -7.76 21.15 30.12
N VAL A 540 -7.17 20.10 29.54
CA VAL A 540 -7.30 18.73 30.09
C VAL A 540 -6.47 18.59 31.38
N LYS A 541 -5.30 19.24 31.44
CA LYS A 541 -4.46 19.27 32.65
C LYS A 541 -5.18 19.96 33.82
N GLU A 542 -5.84 21.09 33.59
CA GLU A 542 -6.62 21.81 34.60
C GLU A 542 -7.80 20.98 35.12
N ASN A 543 -8.64 20.44 34.21
CA ASN A 543 -9.77 19.57 34.57
C ASN A 543 -9.31 18.36 35.40
N LEU A 544 -8.20 17.73 35.03
CA LEU A 544 -7.66 16.56 35.72
C LEU A 544 -7.05 16.92 37.08
N LEU A 545 -6.42 18.08 37.23
CA LEU A 545 -5.95 18.56 38.53
C LEU A 545 -7.12 18.82 39.49
N GLN A 546 -8.19 19.47 39.03
CA GLN A 546 -9.42 19.67 39.82
C GLN A 546 -10.07 18.35 40.23
N PHE A 547 -10.15 17.39 39.30
CA PHE A 547 -10.64 16.04 39.59
C PHE A 547 -9.80 15.36 40.68
N LEU A 548 -8.46 15.34 40.53
CA LEU A 548 -7.56 14.72 41.51
C LEU A 548 -7.57 15.41 42.88
N GLU A 549 -7.83 16.72 42.94
CA GLU A 549 -7.98 17.43 44.21
C GLU A 549 -9.28 17.02 44.93
N ASN A 550 -10.37 16.81 44.19
CA ASN A 550 -11.63 16.32 44.74
C ASN A 550 -11.54 14.87 45.20
N GLU A 551 -10.89 13.99 44.42
CA GLU A 551 -10.60 12.60 44.80
C GLU A 551 -9.78 12.52 46.11
N LYS A 552 -8.74 13.36 46.24
CA LYS A 552 -7.94 13.46 47.47
C LYS A 552 -8.78 13.91 48.67
N LYS A 553 -9.71 14.87 48.50
CA LYS A 553 -10.61 15.35 49.56
C LYS A 553 -11.63 14.28 50.00
N GLN A 554 -12.04 13.40 49.10
CA GLN A 554 -12.99 12.31 49.40
C GLN A 554 -12.30 11.06 49.99
N MET A 555 -10.96 11.00 49.97
CA MET A 555 -10.17 9.81 50.34
C MET A 555 -10.61 8.54 49.61
N ASN A 556 -10.96 8.69 48.32
CA ASN A 556 -11.39 7.57 47.49
C ASN A 556 -10.28 6.51 47.38
N LYS A 557 -10.68 5.25 47.51
CA LYS A 557 -9.78 4.10 47.44
C LYS A 557 -9.52 3.71 45.98
N PHE A 558 -8.25 3.63 45.61
CA PHE A 558 -7.78 3.27 44.27
C PHE A 558 -7.14 1.88 44.30
N ASN A 559 -7.85 0.89 43.77
CA ASN A 559 -7.30 -0.43 43.52
C ASN A 559 -6.71 -0.49 42.10
N PHE A 560 -5.39 -0.70 41.98
CA PHE A 560 -4.70 -0.65 40.69
C PHE A 560 -5.24 -1.68 39.68
N LEU A 561 -5.51 -2.91 40.14
CA LEU A 561 -5.95 -4.01 39.28
C LEU A 561 -7.37 -3.78 38.76
N GLU A 562 -8.30 -3.36 39.62
CA GLU A 562 -9.67 -3.08 39.22
C GLU A 562 -9.75 -1.87 38.27
N GLU A 563 -9.05 -0.77 38.60
CA GLU A 563 -9.11 0.45 37.80
C GLU A 563 -8.41 0.33 36.44
N ILE A 564 -7.28 -0.40 36.31
CA ILE A 564 -6.64 -0.60 35.00
C ILE A 564 -7.47 -1.50 34.08
N LEU A 565 -8.12 -2.55 34.64
CA LEU A 565 -9.03 -3.41 33.89
C LEU A 565 -10.27 -2.66 33.42
N LYS A 566 -10.88 -1.86 34.31
CA LYS A 566 -12.03 -1.01 34.03
C LYS A 566 -11.72 0.07 32.99
N TYR A 567 -10.57 0.73 33.09
CA TYR A 567 -10.12 1.74 32.14
C TYR A 567 -9.92 1.14 30.74
N CYS A 568 -9.15 0.06 30.61
CA CYS A 568 -8.88 -0.58 29.32
C CYS A 568 -10.16 -1.22 28.72
N TYR A 569 -11.03 -1.82 29.54
CA TYR A 569 -12.34 -2.31 29.06
C TYR A 569 -13.24 -1.17 28.57
N ASN A 570 -13.26 -0.02 29.24
CA ASN A 570 -14.05 1.14 28.81
C ASN A 570 -13.58 1.69 27.45
N ASP A 571 -12.27 1.70 27.19
CA ASP A 571 -11.73 2.08 25.88
C ASP A 571 -12.17 1.10 24.78
N VAL A 572 -12.07 -0.21 25.05
CA VAL A 572 -12.57 -1.26 24.13
C VAL A 572 -14.09 -1.15 23.93
N TYR A 573 -14.85 -0.80 24.96
CA TYR A 573 -16.30 -0.60 24.93
C TYR A 573 -16.68 0.57 24.02
N ILE A 574 -16.10 1.76 24.26
CA ILE A 574 -16.35 2.97 23.48
C ILE A 574 -15.99 2.72 22.00
N LEU A 575 -14.84 2.09 21.75
CA LEU A 575 -14.41 1.72 20.40
C LEU A 575 -15.41 0.76 19.73
N ALA A 576 -15.79 -0.31 20.43
CA ALA A 576 -16.69 -1.33 19.89
C ALA A 576 -18.07 -0.78 19.56
N LYS A 577 -18.70 -0.02 20.49
CA LYS A 577 -20.03 0.57 20.26
C LYS A 577 -19.98 1.57 19.09
N SER A 578 -19.03 2.51 19.10
CA SER A 578 -18.90 3.55 18.06
C SER A 578 -18.69 2.94 16.68
N MET A 579 -17.73 2.00 16.55
CA MET A 579 -17.42 1.36 15.27
C MET A 579 -18.56 0.45 14.76
N ASN A 580 -19.32 -0.18 15.65
CA ASN A 580 -20.48 -0.99 15.25
C ASN A 580 -21.63 -0.11 14.72
N ILE A 581 -21.93 1.02 15.38
CA ILE A 581 -22.92 1.99 14.88
C ILE A 581 -22.47 2.49 13.51
N PHE A 582 -21.21 2.93 13.42
CA PHE A 582 -20.63 3.46 12.19
C PHE A 582 -20.68 2.46 11.02
N GLU A 583 -20.21 1.22 11.21
CA GLU A 583 -20.20 0.20 10.15
C GLU A 583 -21.63 -0.17 9.71
N THR A 584 -22.58 -0.24 10.64
CA THR A 584 -23.97 -0.62 10.34
C THR A 584 -24.68 0.45 9.51
N GLU A 585 -24.61 1.71 9.94
CA GLU A 585 -25.21 2.85 9.22
C GLU A 585 -24.53 3.08 7.86
N PHE A 586 -23.20 2.99 7.81
CA PHE A 586 -22.44 3.15 6.56
C PHE A 586 -22.76 2.02 5.56
N GLU A 587 -22.77 0.75 5.97
CA GLU A 587 -23.13 -0.35 5.07
C GLU A 587 -24.60 -0.27 4.65
N GLY A 588 -25.51 0.12 5.55
CA GLY A 588 -26.92 0.33 5.25
C GLY A 588 -27.18 1.44 4.22
N MET A 589 -26.41 2.54 4.26
CA MET A 589 -26.52 3.62 3.28
C MET A 589 -25.83 3.32 1.94
N THR A 590 -24.73 2.54 1.96
CA THR A 590 -23.81 2.46 0.80
C THR A 590 -23.71 1.10 0.12
N ASP A 591 -24.23 0.04 0.74
CA ASP A 591 -23.94 -1.36 0.41
C ASP A 591 -22.45 -1.75 0.49
N VAL A 592 -21.57 -0.93 1.07
CA VAL A 592 -20.13 -1.24 1.25
C VAL A 592 -19.85 -1.68 2.68
N CYS A 593 -19.38 -2.92 2.86
CA CYS A 593 -18.97 -3.41 4.17
C CYS A 593 -17.63 -2.78 4.58
N LEU A 594 -17.69 -1.80 5.48
CA LEU A 594 -16.59 -0.86 5.76
C LEU A 594 -15.27 -1.57 6.10
N LEU A 595 -15.27 -2.47 7.09
CA LEU A 595 -14.04 -3.04 7.64
C LEU A 595 -13.52 -4.26 6.85
N GLU A 596 -14.35 -4.85 5.98
CA GLU A 596 -13.98 -6.00 5.16
C GLU A 596 -13.68 -5.65 3.70
N GLU A 597 -14.28 -4.61 3.12
CA GLU A 597 -13.98 -4.19 1.74
C GLU A 597 -12.93 -3.07 1.66
N ALA A 598 -12.76 -2.26 2.71
CA ALA A 598 -11.82 -1.14 2.76
C ALA A 598 -10.73 -1.29 3.85
N THR A 599 -9.74 -0.38 3.83
CA THR A 599 -8.69 -0.25 4.86
C THR A 599 -8.54 1.18 5.40
N THR A 600 -9.26 2.14 4.80
CA THR A 600 -9.25 3.58 5.08
C THR A 600 -10.59 4.18 4.63
N ALA A 601 -11.04 5.29 5.22
CA ALA A 601 -12.22 6.06 4.76
C ALA A 601 -12.16 6.31 3.25
N ALA A 602 -11.08 6.92 2.76
CA ALA A 602 -10.89 7.19 1.33
C ALA A 602 -10.93 5.94 0.42
N SER A 603 -10.64 4.73 0.93
CA SER A 603 -10.86 3.49 0.15
C SER A 603 -12.31 3.01 0.17
N ALA A 604 -13.07 3.28 1.23
CA ALA A 604 -14.51 3.08 1.26
C ALA A 604 -15.20 4.08 0.31
N ALA A 605 -14.90 5.38 0.41
CA ALA A 605 -15.34 6.44 -0.48
C ALA A 605 -15.27 6.06 -1.99
N ALA A 606 -14.11 5.57 -2.43
CA ALA A 606 -13.89 5.13 -3.81
C ALA A 606 -14.56 3.79 -4.18
N LEU A 607 -14.98 2.99 -3.20
CA LEU A 607 -15.87 1.84 -3.43
C LEU A 607 -17.32 2.29 -3.56
N VAL A 608 -17.80 3.21 -2.72
CA VAL A 608 -19.15 3.80 -2.79
C VAL A 608 -19.35 4.47 -4.15
N PHE A 609 -18.46 5.39 -4.55
CA PHE A 609 -18.49 6.03 -5.87
C PHE A 609 -18.59 5.00 -7.01
N ARG A 610 -17.78 3.94 -6.94
CA ARG A 610 -17.74 2.88 -7.96
C ARG A 610 -18.91 1.89 -7.90
N ARG A 611 -19.66 1.80 -6.80
CA ARG A 611 -20.80 0.87 -6.63
C ARG A 611 -22.11 1.57 -7.00
N ASN A 612 -22.30 2.79 -6.53
CA ASN A 612 -23.61 3.46 -6.54
C ASN A 612 -23.69 4.66 -7.50
N HIS A 613 -22.55 5.22 -7.93
CA HIS A 613 -22.51 6.52 -8.64
C HIS A 613 -21.79 6.51 -9.99
N LEU A 614 -21.20 5.38 -10.40
CA LEU A 614 -20.67 5.23 -11.76
C LEU A 614 -21.81 5.03 -12.76
N ASP A 615 -22.07 6.06 -13.55
CA ASP A 615 -23.01 6.06 -14.67
C ASP A 615 -22.33 5.51 -15.95
N SER A 616 -22.94 4.48 -16.56
CA SER A 616 -22.43 3.86 -17.79
C SER A 616 -22.52 4.77 -19.02
N ALA A 617 -23.40 5.77 -19.02
CA ALA A 617 -23.48 6.80 -20.05
C ALA A 617 -22.39 7.88 -19.90
N LYS A 618 -21.68 7.93 -18.77
CA LYS A 618 -20.63 8.92 -18.45
C LYS A 618 -19.27 8.24 -18.24
N PRO A 619 -18.70 7.56 -19.25
CA PRO A 619 -17.53 6.70 -19.07
C PRO A 619 -16.27 7.50 -18.67
N ILE A 620 -15.76 7.22 -17.47
CA ILE A 620 -14.46 7.74 -17.00
C ILE A 620 -13.34 6.88 -17.60
N VAL A 621 -12.60 7.42 -18.56
CA VAL A 621 -11.42 6.75 -19.16
C VAL A 621 -10.20 6.91 -18.26
N LEU A 622 -9.48 5.81 -18.01
CA LEU A 622 -8.35 5.72 -17.08
C LEU A 622 -7.00 5.90 -17.79
N ASP A 623 -6.34 7.03 -17.55
CA ASP A 623 -4.93 7.31 -17.93
C ASP A 623 -4.57 6.92 -19.37
N VAL A 624 -5.42 7.30 -20.34
CA VAL A 624 -5.12 7.12 -21.77
C VAL A 624 -4.21 8.26 -22.23
N LYS A 625 -2.93 7.95 -22.40
CA LYS A 625 -1.97 8.79 -23.13
C LYS A 625 -2.30 8.74 -24.64
N PRO A 626 -2.52 9.88 -25.31
CA PRO A 626 -2.74 9.90 -26.75
C PRO A 626 -1.56 9.33 -27.54
N SER A 627 -1.83 8.80 -28.74
CA SER A 627 -0.92 7.92 -29.48
C SER A 627 0.50 8.46 -29.74
N VAL A 628 0.65 9.78 -29.89
CA VAL A 628 1.95 10.45 -30.13
C VAL A 628 2.90 10.34 -28.92
N SER A 629 2.37 10.06 -27.73
CA SER A 629 3.12 10.06 -26.45
C SER A 629 3.36 8.66 -25.84
N MET A 630 2.99 7.58 -26.54
CA MET A 630 2.98 6.23 -25.92
C MET A 630 4.34 5.50 -25.93
N ASN A 631 5.24 5.78 -26.87
CA ASN A 631 6.43 4.94 -27.11
C ASN A 631 7.78 5.67 -26.96
N ALA A 632 7.81 6.99 -26.73
CA ALA A 632 9.03 7.78 -26.62
C ALA A 632 9.35 8.12 -25.15
N SER A 633 10.58 7.86 -24.71
CA SER A 633 11.06 8.28 -23.38
C SER A 633 11.29 9.80 -23.34
N VAL A 634 10.94 10.44 -22.22
CA VAL A 634 11.26 11.86 -21.97
C VAL A 634 12.77 12.10 -22.02
N ILE A 635 13.58 11.15 -21.52
CA ILE A 635 15.04 11.25 -21.53
C ILE A 635 15.57 11.17 -22.97
N SER A 636 15.02 10.25 -23.79
CA SER A 636 15.34 10.14 -25.22
C SER A 636 15.06 11.46 -25.95
N GLN A 637 13.88 12.05 -25.76
CA GLN A 637 13.51 13.31 -26.44
C GLN A 637 14.38 14.50 -25.98
N LYS A 638 14.72 14.59 -24.69
CA LYS A 638 15.65 15.61 -24.18
C LYS A 638 17.07 15.42 -24.73
N TYR A 639 17.55 14.18 -24.82
CA TYR A 639 18.85 13.86 -25.38
C TYR A 639 18.95 14.22 -26.87
N LEU A 640 17.93 13.89 -27.66
CA LEU A 640 17.87 14.24 -29.08
C LEU A 640 17.86 15.77 -29.27
N ALA A 641 17.09 16.51 -28.46
CA ALA A 641 17.11 17.97 -28.50
C ALA A 641 18.48 18.56 -28.10
N TRP A 642 19.16 17.95 -27.11
CA TRP A 642 20.52 18.34 -26.72
C TRP A 642 21.52 18.11 -27.85
N VAL A 643 21.48 16.95 -28.52
CA VAL A 643 22.28 16.67 -29.73
C VAL A 643 22.02 17.72 -30.80
N SER A 644 20.74 18.02 -31.08
CA SER A 644 20.36 19.01 -32.10
C SER A 644 20.97 20.40 -31.83
N LYS A 645 20.98 20.84 -30.57
CA LYS A 645 21.61 22.10 -30.12
C LYS A 645 23.15 22.03 -30.17
N SER A 646 23.74 21.01 -29.55
CA SER A 646 25.19 20.91 -29.33
C SER A 646 25.99 20.54 -30.57
N GLU A 647 25.37 19.85 -31.53
CA GLU A 647 26.01 19.46 -32.79
C GLU A 647 25.65 20.37 -33.98
N ASP A 648 24.72 21.33 -33.78
CA ASP A 648 24.08 22.19 -34.79
C ASP A 648 23.48 21.41 -35.97
N VAL A 649 22.55 20.50 -35.64
CA VAL A 649 21.96 19.55 -36.60
C VAL A 649 20.46 19.42 -36.41
N GLN A 650 19.72 19.32 -37.53
CA GLN A 650 18.28 19.08 -37.50
C GLN A 650 17.98 17.58 -37.38
N ILE A 651 17.15 17.21 -36.40
CA ILE A 651 16.72 15.81 -36.19
C ILE A 651 15.28 15.61 -36.70
N GLY A 652 15.15 14.74 -37.71
CA GLY A 652 13.94 14.38 -38.43
C GLY A 652 14.30 13.69 -39.75
N LYS A 653 13.48 12.83 -40.36
CA LYS A 653 12.01 12.83 -40.37
C LYS A 653 11.40 11.40 -40.42
N TYR A 654 12.19 10.38 -40.08
CA TYR A 654 11.92 8.95 -40.31
C TYR A 654 11.42 8.22 -39.05
N ARG A 655 10.97 6.96 -39.19
CA ARG A 655 10.53 6.09 -38.06
C ARG A 655 11.71 5.42 -37.34
N VAL A 656 12.62 6.24 -36.81
CA VAL A 656 13.72 5.89 -35.90
C VAL A 656 13.70 6.90 -34.75
N ASP A 657 14.43 6.67 -33.65
CA ASP A 657 14.37 7.58 -32.49
C ASP A 657 14.88 8.98 -32.86
N GLY A 658 16.02 9.05 -33.55
CA GLY A 658 16.50 10.26 -34.23
C GLY A 658 17.11 9.96 -35.59
N PHE A 659 17.00 10.90 -36.52
CA PHE A 659 17.75 10.89 -37.78
C PHE A 659 18.25 12.29 -38.08
N ILE A 660 19.56 12.44 -38.27
CA ILE A 660 20.19 13.65 -38.80
C ILE A 660 20.29 13.47 -40.31
N SER A 661 19.72 14.41 -41.06
CA SER A 661 19.82 14.41 -42.52
C SER A 661 21.24 14.76 -42.98
N PRO A 662 21.67 14.33 -44.18
CA PRO A 662 22.97 14.68 -44.76
C PRO A 662 23.32 16.16 -44.61
N CYS A 663 24.46 16.44 -43.95
CA CYS A 663 24.96 17.78 -43.70
C CYS A 663 26.49 17.81 -43.69
N GLY A 664 27.11 18.99 -43.59
CA GLY A 664 28.58 19.12 -43.61
C GLY A 664 29.31 18.32 -42.52
N LYS A 665 28.64 18.00 -41.42
CA LYS A 665 29.18 17.16 -40.32
C LYS A 665 28.87 15.67 -40.47
N TYR A 666 27.81 15.32 -41.18
CA TYR A 666 27.34 13.94 -41.40
C TYR A 666 26.97 13.74 -42.89
N PRO A 667 27.95 13.50 -43.79
CA PRO A 667 27.70 13.46 -45.23
C PRO A 667 26.69 12.40 -45.69
N GLU A 668 26.61 11.28 -44.97
CA GLU A 668 25.70 10.15 -45.25
C GLU A 668 24.39 10.21 -44.42
N GLY A 669 24.22 11.25 -43.60
CA GLY A 669 23.27 11.29 -42.50
C GLY A 669 23.67 10.39 -41.32
N LEU A 670 22.92 10.45 -40.22
CA LEU A 670 23.15 9.63 -39.03
C LEU A 670 21.83 9.23 -38.37
N VAL A 671 21.60 7.93 -38.22
CA VAL A 671 20.54 7.40 -37.35
C VAL A 671 21.03 7.43 -35.90
N ILE A 672 20.19 7.92 -34.98
CA ILE A 672 20.38 7.82 -33.54
C ILE A 672 19.33 6.84 -33.02
N GLU A 673 19.79 5.80 -32.33
CA GLU A 673 18.95 4.78 -31.69
C GLU A 673 19.16 4.88 -30.17
N PHE A 674 18.11 5.21 -29.43
CA PHE A 674 18.19 5.44 -27.98
C PHE A 674 17.69 4.20 -27.23
N GLN A 675 18.58 3.54 -26.50
CA GLN A 675 18.28 2.29 -25.82
C GLN A 675 18.11 2.50 -24.32
N GLY A 676 16.86 2.47 -23.87
CA GLY A 676 16.49 2.45 -22.45
C GLY A 676 16.95 1.14 -21.78
N CYS A 677 17.65 1.23 -20.65
CA CYS A 677 18.42 0.09 -20.14
C CYS A 677 17.55 -1.10 -19.74
N TYR A 678 16.32 -0.85 -19.27
CA TYR A 678 15.33 -1.90 -18.98
C TYR A 678 14.80 -2.58 -20.26
N TRP A 679 14.25 -1.82 -21.21
CA TRP A 679 13.58 -2.38 -22.40
C TRP A 679 14.52 -3.08 -23.39
N HIS A 680 15.80 -2.73 -23.36
CA HIS A 680 16.87 -3.27 -24.21
C HIS A 680 17.85 -4.16 -23.43
N ALA A 681 17.52 -4.50 -22.17
CA ALA A 681 18.26 -5.45 -21.33
C ALA A 681 19.78 -5.17 -21.21
N HIS A 682 20.16 -3.92 -20.96
CA HIS A 682 21.56 -3.48 -20.96
C HIS A 682 22.44 -4.22 -19.94
N GLU A 683 23.68 -4.51 -20.32
CA GLU A 683 24.66 -5.25 -19.51
C GLU A 683 25.07 -4.51 -18.23
N CYS A 684 24.81 -3.20 -18.12
CA CYS A 684 24.97 -2.46 -16.87
C CYS A 684 24.03 -2.94 -15.72
N SER A 685 23.02 -3.76 -16.02
CA SER A 685 22.00 -4.16 -15.03
C SER A 685 21.40 -5.55 -15.21
N TYR A 686 21.60 -6.23 -16.35
CA TYR A 686 20.95 -7.51 -16.65
C TYR A 686 21.93 -8.56 -17.20
N SER A 687 21.85 -9.80 -16.68
CA SER A 687 22.54 -10.97 -17.27
C SER A 687 21.74 -11.56 -18.44
N ASP A 688 22.34 -12.42 -19.25
CA ASP A 688 21.69 -13.09 -20.40
C ASP A 688 20.40 -13.84 -20.01
N GLU A 689 20.37 -14.42 -18.81
CA GLU A 689 19.27 -15.21 -18.25
C GLU A 689 18.13 -14.35 -17.66
N SER A 690 18.35 -13.04 -17.51
CA SER A 690 17.38 -12.13 -16.92
C SER A 690 16.11 -12.05 -17.79
N MET A 691 14.95 -12.32 -17.21
CA MET A 691 13.67 -12.31 -17.93
C MET A 691 13.03 -10.93 -17.89
N ILE A 692 12.80 -10.29 -19.03
CA ILE A 692 12.13 -8.99 -19.15
C ILE A 692 10.83 -9.17 -19.94
N GLY A 693 9.70 -9.07 -19.23
CA GLY A 693 8.40 -9.49 -19.73
C GLY A 693 8.37 -10.98 -20.08
N ASP A 694 8.03 -11.32 -21.32
CA ASP A 694 7.92 -12.70 -21.81
C ASP A 694 9.22 -13.24 -22.47
N LYS A 695 10.34 -12.49 -22.43
CA LYS A 695 11.61 -12.80 -23.12
C LYS A 695 12.83 -12.74 -22.20
N SER A 696 13.88 -13.47 -22.54
CA SER A 696 15.22 -13.31 -21.92
C SER A 696 15.95 -12.08 -22.45
N ALA A 697 16.88 -11.55 -21.66
CA ALA A 697 17.79 -10.47 -22.04
C ALA A 697 18.58 -10.81 -23.31
N LYS A 698 19.05 -12.07 -23.42
CA LYS A 698 19.74 -12.57 -24.61
C LYS A 698 18.89 -12.46 -25.88
N GLU A 699 17.63 -12.90 -25.84
CA GLU A 699 16.70 -12.77 -26.98
C GLU A 699 16.37 -11.31 -27.33
N ILE A 700 16.42 -10.40 -26.34
CA ILE A 700 16.24 -8.96 -26.54
C ILE A 700 17.46 -8.36 -27.24
N ARG A 701 18.68 -8.64 -26.75
CA ARG A 701 19.93 -8.15 -27.37
C ARG A 701 20.13 -8.68 -28.79
N ILE A 702 19.79 -9.94 -29.06
CA ILE A 702 19.84 -10.52 -30.42
C ILE A 702 18.90 -9.74 -31.35
N ARG A 703 17.62 -9.56 -30.98
CA ARG A 703 16.64 -8.77 -31.74
C ARG A 703 17.13 -7.35 -32.02
N ASP A 704 17.75 -6.72 -31.02
CA ASP A 704 18.18 -5.32 -31.15
C ASP A 704 19.47 -5.20 -31.97
N ALA A 705 20.37 -6.18 -31.89
CA ALA A 705 21.53 -6.28 -32.77
C ALA A 705 21.12 -6.53 -34.23
N GLU A 706 20.11 -7.39 -34.48
CA GLU A 706 19.52 -7.58 -35.81
C GLU A 706 18.95 -6.25 -36.36
N LYS A 707 18.15 -5.53 -35.56
CA LYS A 707 17.60 -4.21 -35.91
C LYS A 707 18.73 -3.21 -36.24
N ILE A 708 19.76 -3.11 -35.40
CA ILE A 708 20.91 -2.22 -35.63
C ILE A 708 21.66 -2.61 -36.90
N ALA A 709 21.84 -3.91 -37.17
CA ALA A 709 22.50 -4.39 -38.38
C ALA A 709 21.70 -4.06 -39.65
N GLU A 710 20.37 -4.11 -39.61
CA GLU A 710 19.51 -3.65 -40.72
C GLU A 710 19.59 -2.13 -40.94
N LEU A 711 19.65 -1.33 -39.87
CA LEU A 711 19.80 0.12 -39.96
C LEU A 711 21.17 0.51 -40.54
N LYS A 712 22.25 -0.15 -40.08
CA LYS A 712 23.63 0.05 -40.57
C LYS A 712 23.82 -0.25 -42.06
N LYS A 713 22.95 -1.05 -42.69
CA LYS A 713 22.95 -1.27 -44.16
C LYS A 713 22.45 -0.06 -44.96
N LYS A 714 21.81 0.92 -44.31
CA LYS A 714 21.16 2.08 -44.98
C LYS A 714 21.83 3.40 -44.63
N HIS A 715 22.21 3.59 -43.37
CA HIS A 715 22.88 4.80 -42.88
C HIS A 715 23.82 4.43 -41.71
N PRO A 716 24.83 5.26 -41.40
CA PRO A 716 25.53 5.22 -40.12
C PRO A 716 24.55 5.23 -38.93
N VAL A 717 24.87 4.49 -37.86
CA VAL A 717 24.02 4.38 -36.65
C VAL A 717 24.83 4.65 -35.39
N ARG A 718 24.42 5.65 -34.61
CA ARG A 718 24.86 5.92 -33.24
C ARG A 718 23.85 5.34 -32.26
N VAL A 719 24.25 4.29 -31.55
CA VAL A 719 23.49 3.76 -30.40
C VAL A 719 23.86 4.58 -29.17
N VAL A 720 22.87 4.93 -28.35
CA VAL A 720 23.06 5.70 -27.11
C VAL A 720 22.30 5.02 -25.98
N TRP A 721 22.97 4.72 -24.87
CA TRP A 721 22.33 4.10 -23.71
C TRP A 721 21.87 5.13 -22.68
N GLU A 722 20.70 4.85 -22.09
CA GLU A 722 20.12 5.68 -21.03
C GLU A 722 21.06 5.87 -19.83
N CYS A 723 21.81 4.83 -19.43
CA CYS A 723 22.78 4.94 -18.32
C CYS A 723 23.98 5.85 -18.66
N GLU A 724 24.39 5.93 -19.93
CA GLU A 724 25.47 6.83 -20.38
C GLU A 724 25.00 8.28 -20.30
N VAL A 725 23.77 8.56 -20.75
CA VAL A 725 23.13 9.88 -20.63
C VAL A 725 22.93 10.28 -19.17
N LEU A 726 22.48 9.36 -18.31
CA LEU A 726 22.36 9.60 -16.85
C LEU A 726 23.71 9.79 -16.14
N LYS A 727 24.81 9.32 -16.72
CA LYS A 727 26.17 9.60 -16.25
C LYS A 727 26.62 10.99 -16.74
N ALA A 728 26.47 11.28 -18.03
CA ALA A 728 26.81 12.58 -18.63
C ALA A 728 26.08 13.75 -17.95
N LEU A 729 24.81 13.58 -17.56
CA LEU A 729 24.05 14.58 -16.80
C LEU A 729 24.61 14.90 -15.40
N LYS A 730 25.50 14.07 -14.85
CA LYS A 730 26.21 14.34 -13.58
C LYS A 730 27.60 14.95 -13.78
N GLU A 731 28.11 14.88 -15.00
CA GLU A 731 29.48 15.28 -15.36
C GLU A 731 29.49 16.56 -16.22
N ASN A 732 28.35 16.92 -16.82
CA ASN A 732 28.15 18.10 -17.67
C ASN A 732 26.96 18.93 -17.18
N ASP A 733 27.27 20.04 -16.50
CA ASP A 733 26.27 20.98 -15.96
C ASP A 733 25.45 21.68 -17.05
N GLU A 734 26.02 21.98 -18.23
CA GLU A 734 25.28 22.62 -19.34
C GLU A 734 24.22 21.65 -19.90
N MET A 735 24.55 20.37 -20.03
CA MET A 735 23.61 19.33 -20.43
C MET A 735 22.52 19.14 -19.38
N SER A 736 22.89 19.19 -18.09
CA SER A 736 21.94 19.13 -16.97
C SER A 736 20.96 20.30 -16.99
N GLU A 737 21.46 21.53 -17.11
CA GLU A 737 20.64 22.75 -17.22
C GLU A 737 19.75 22.74 -18.47
N PHE A 738 20.27 22.29 -19.62
CA PHE A 738 19.45 22.12 -20.81
C PHE A 738 18.32 21.11 -20.59
N PHE A 739 18.62 19.96 -19.96
CA PHE A 739 17.61 18.96 -19.64
C PHE A 739 16.54 19.51 -18.70
N ASP A 740 16.89 20.27 -17.67
CA ASP A 740 15.91 20.85 -16.75
C ASP A 740 15.03 21.93 -17.40
N ASN A 741 15.56 22.65 -18.40
CA ASN A 741 14.84 23.72 -19.09
C ASN A 741 14.02 23.26 -20.31
N TYR A 742 14.45 22.21 -21.01
CA TYR A 742 13.78 21.74 -22.24
C TYR A 742 12.54 20.88 -21.95
N GLU A 743 11.42 21.22 -22.58
CA GLU A 743 10.18 20.43 -22.55
C GLU A 743 9.94 19.69 -23.88
N PRO A 744 9.86 18.35 -23.89
CA PRO A 744 9.61 17.56 -25.10
C PRO A 744 8.30 17.92 -25.80
N VAL A 745 8.40 18.23 -27.09
CA VAL A 745 7.26 18.62 -27.93
C VAL A 745 6.44 17.39 -28.34
N GLY A 746 5.12 17.42 -28.13
CA GLY A 746 4.23 16.29 -28.44
C GLY A 746 4.08 15.25 -27.33
N ILE A 747 4.65 15.47 -26.15
CA ILE A 747 4.42 14.66 -24.94
C ILE A 747 3.69 15.54 -23.91
N LEU A 748 2.60 15.04 -23.32
CA LEU A 748 1.88 15.69 -22.23
C LEU A 748 1.60 14.70 -21.12
N HIS A 749 1.94 15.11 -19.90
CA HIS A 749 1.70 14.37 -18.67
C HIS A 749 0.70 15.17 -17.83
N CYS A 750 -0.56 14.70 -17.73
CA CYS A 750 -1.59 15.33 -16.89
C CYS A 750 -1.23 15.29 -15.38
N GLU A 751 -0.23 14.48 -15.02
CA GLU A 751 0.41 14.43 -13.72
C GLU A 751 1.21 15.70 -13.41
N LYS A 752 1.80 16.36 -14.43
CA LYS A 752 2.57 17.62 -14.24
C LYS A 752 1.68 18.78 -13.78
N SER A 753 0.43 18.84 -14.28
CA SER A 753 -0.55 19.85 -13.90
C SER A 753 -1.19 19.60 -12.52
N LEU A 754 -0.96 18.43 -11.89
CA LEU A 754 -1.44 18.17 -10.54
C LEU A 754 -0.61 18.94 -9.48
N VAL A 755 -1.23 19.96 -8.92
CA VAL A 755 -0.72 20.70 -7.74
C VAL A 755 -1.79 20.77 -6.66
N GLY A 756 -1.38 21.05 -5.43
CA GLY A 756 -2.29 21.12 -4.27
C GLY A 756 -3.11 22.41 -4.19
N GLY A 757 -3.63 22.67 -2.98
CA GLY A 757 -4.23 23.95 -2.61
C GLY A 757 -3.22 25.10 -2.56
N ARG A 758 -3.75 26.32 -2.58
CA ARG A 758 -2.96 27.55 -2.45
C ARG A 758 -2.76 27.87 -0.97
N THR A 759 -1.51 27.91 -0.51
CA THR A 759 -1.17 28.33 0.86
C THR A 759 -0.08 29.40 0.81
N GLU A 760 -0.42 30.64 1.18
CA GLU A 760 0.44 31.82 1.13
C GLU A 760 0.24 32.74 2.33
N VAL A 761 1.27 33.50 2.69
CA VAL A 761 1.25 34.53 3.74
C VAL A 761 1.45 35.87 3.06
N PHE A 762 0.46 36.76 3.16
CA PHE A 762 0.45 38.09 2.52
C PHE A 762 0.91 39.19 3.49
N ARG A 763 0.64 39.02 4.80
CA ARG A 763 1.23 39.80 5.89
C ARG A 763 1.72 38.88 7.00
N LEU A 764 2.91 39.13 7.53
CA LEU A 764 3.46 38.37 8.67
C LEU A 764 2.79 38.75 10.00
N TYR A 765 2.26 39.97 10.10
CA TYR A 765 1.55 40.49 11.27
C TYR A 765 0.38 41.37 10.81
N ALA A 766 -0.73 41.33 11.56
CA ALA A 766 -1.87 42.23 11.40
C ALA A 766 -2.56 42.46 12.75
N ASN A 767 -3.20 43.61 12.90
CA ASN A 767 -4.02 44.00 14.05
C ASN A 767 -5.40 44.49 13.59
N ASN A 768 -6.30 44.78 14.52
CA ASN A 768 -7.64 45.34 14.25
C ASN A 768 -7.72 46.87 14.44
N ILE A 769 -6.59 47.58 14.31
CA ILE A 769 -6.54 49.05 14.38
C ILE A 769 -6.97 49.61 13.02
N ASP A 770 -7.98 50.47 13.00
CA ASP A 770 -8.62 51.10 11.82
C ASP A 770 -9.16 50.08 10.79
N LYS A 771 -9.40 48.82 11.21
CA LYS A 771 -9.90 47.73 10.37
C LYS A 771 -10.45 46.55 11.17
N LYS A 772 -11.46 45.88 10.62
CA LYS A 772 -11.98 44.58 11.10
C LYS A 772 -11.21 43.43 10.46
N LEU A 773 -10.75 42.46 11.26
CA LEU A 773 -10.15 41.21 10.76
C LEU A 773 -11.23 40.13 10.62
N ARG A 774 -11.21 39.37 9.52
CA ARG A 774 -12.09 38.20 9.27
C ARG A 774 -11.27 36.96 8.94
N TYR A 775 -11.78 35.79 9.34
CA TYR A 775 -11.26 34.48 8.97
C TYR A 775 -12.43 33.62 8.50
N LEU A 776 -12.51 33.42 7.18
CA LEU A 776 -13.55 32.61 6.55
C LEU A 776 -12.96 31.32 5.95
N ASP A 777 -13.71 30.21 6.02
CA ASP A 777 -13.40 28.93 5.37
C ASP A 777 -14.53 28.49 4.44
N VAL A 778 -14.19 27.89 3.29
CA VAL A 778 -15.19 27.45 2.30
C VAL A 778 -15.77 26.09 2.68
N VAL A 779 -17.07 26.06 2.96
CA VAL A 779 -17.84 24.84 3.28
C VAL A 779 -17.64 23.78 2.20
N SER A 780 -16.78 22.80 2.49
CA SER A 780 -16.45 21.68 1.59
C SER A 780 -16.04 22.13 0.17
N LEU A 781 -14.97 22.91 0.04
CA LEU A 781 -14.42 23.40 -1.24
C LEU A 781 -14.28 22.33 -2.34
N TYR A 782 -13.64 21.19 -2.05
CA TYR A 782 -13.43 20.14 -3.06
C TYR A 782 -14.75 19.47 -3.50
N PRO A 783 -15.63 19.00 -2.59
CA PRO A 783 -16.99 18.57 -2.95
C PRO A 783 -17.80 19.59 -3.75
N THR A 784 -17.71 20.87 -3.40
CA THR A 784 -18.37 21.96 -4.12
C THR A 784 -17.97 21.98 -5.59
N VAL A 785 -16.67 22.05 -5.88
CA VAL A 785 -16.22 22.08 -7.29
C VAL A 785 -16.50 20.76 -8.00
N MET A 786 -16.43 19.62 -7.31
CA MET A 786 -16.82 18.33 -7.89
C MET A 786 -18.31 18.26 -8.26
N LYS A 787 -19.19 18.89 -7.48
CA LYS A 787 -20.63 18.92 -7.74
C LYS A 787 -21.00 19.92 -8.84
N HIS A 788 -20.42 21.12 -8.84
CA HIS A 788 -20.90 22.24 -9.65
C HIS A 788 -20.12 22.49 -10.95
N GLU A 789 -18.87 22.06 -11.06
CA GLU A 789 -18.02 22.35 -12.22
C GLU A 789 -18.10 21.30 -13.34
N SER A 790 -17.62 21.65 -14.53
CA SER A 790 -17.63 20.74 -15.68
C SER A 790 -16.45 19.76 -15.66
N PHE A 791 -16.72 18.46 -15.85
CA PHE A 791 -15.70 17.40 -15.91
C PHE A 791 -15.74 16.62 -17.24
N PRO A 792 -14.58 16.19 -17.77
CA PRO A 792 -14.50 15.46 -19.02
C PRO A 792 -14.93 14.00 -18.85
N ILE A 793 -15.63 13.47 -19.85
CA ILE A 793 -15.95 12.05 -20.01
C ILE A 793 -15.48 11.56 -21.37
N GLY A 794 -15.37 10.24 -21.52
CA GLY A 794 -14.83 9.64 -22.74
C GLY A 794 -13.32 9.85 -22.87
N SER A 795 -12.82 9.81 -24.11
CA SER A 795 -11.38 9.74 -24.39
C SER A 795 -10.74 11.11 -24.59
N PRO A 796 -9.47 11.29 -24.17
CA PRO A 796 -8.65 12.40 -24.64
C PRO A 796 -8.26 12.23 -26.12
N GLU A 797 -8.10 13.36 -26.79
CA GLU A 797 -7.60 13.46 -28.16
C GLU A 797 -6.52 14.55 -28.25
N ASN A 798 -5.54 14.36 -29.14
CA ASN A 798 -4.54 15.39 -29.37
C ASN A 798 -5.13 16.57 -30.15
N VAL A 799 -4.74 17.77 -29.77
CA VAL A 799 -5.01 18.97 -30.54
C VAL A 799 -3.97 19.07 -31.66
N PRO A 800 -4.38 19.15 -32.94
CA PRO A 800 -3.49 19.41 -34.07
C PRO A 800 -2.69 20.72 -33.89
N ARG A 801 -1.41 20.73 -34.25
CA ARG A 801 -0.53 21.91 -34.04
C ARG A 801 -1.00 23.15 -34.81
N ASN A 802 -1.63 22.98 -35.97
CA ASN A 802 -2.22 24.07 -36.75
C ASN A 802 -3.45 24.73 -36.08
N GLU A 803 -4.12 24.04 -35.15
CA GLU A 803 -5.17 24.64 -34.30
C GLU A 803 -4.58 25.48 -33.13
N MET A 804 -3.29 25.30 -32.80
CA MET A 804 -2.63 25.91 -31.63
C MET A 804 -1.67 27.03 -32.04
N LYS A 805 -2.22 28.18 -32.43
CA LYS A 805 -1.44 29.38 -32.79
C LYS A 805 -0.95 30.13 -31.56
N THR A 806 0.32 30.57 -31.59
CA THR A 806 0.92 31.47 -30.58
C THR A 806 1.32 32.81 -31.22
N PRO A 807 1.45 33.90 -30.43
CA PRO A 807 1.16 33.99 -28.99
C PRO A 807 -0.35 33.97 -28.69
N MET A 808 -0.74 33.41 -27.54
CA MET A 808 -2.11 33.54 -27.02
C MET A 808 -2.14 34.59 -25.92
N THR A 809 -2.99 35.61 -26.09
CA THR A 809 -3.12 36.77 -25.18
C THR A 809 -4.51 36.91 -24.59
N THR A 810 -5.54 36.28 -25.17
CA THR A 810 -6.92 36.35 -24.67
C THR A 810 -7.49 34.95 -24.45
N PRO A 811 -8.42 34.75 -23.48
CA PRO A 811 -9.01 33.44 -23.19
C PRO A 811 -9.66 32.78 -24.42
N LYS A 812 -10.19 33.57 -25.36
CA LYS A 812 -10.82 33.11 -26.60
C LYS A 812 -9.85 32.40 -27.55
N HIS A 813 -8.54 32.59 -27.40
CA HIS A 813 -7.54 31.90 -28.24
C HIS A 813 -7.40 30.40 -27.85
N ILE A 814 -7.87 30.00 -26.66
CA ILE A 814 -7.93 28.60 -26.25
C ILE A 814 -9.23 27.98 -26.79
N GLY A 815 -9.18 27.49 -28.03
CA GLY A 815 -10.34 26.93 -28.74
C GLY A 815 -10.85 25.55 -28.27
N PHE A 816 -10.39 25.03 -27.13
CA PHE A 816 -10.75 23.69 -26.64
C PHE A 816 -10.72 23.58 -25.10
N LYS A 817 -11.41 22.58 -24.54
CA LYS A 817 -11.34 22.23 -23.12
C LYS A 817 -10.46 20.99 -22.90
N GLY A 818 -9.53 21.08 -21.94
CA GLY A 818 -8.62 19.99 -21.57
C GLY A 818 -7.33 20.48 -20.92
N PHE A 819 -6.18 20.07 -21.47
CA PHE A 819 -4.84 20.38 -20.95
C PHE A 819 -3.94 20.95 -22.04
N LEU A 820 -3.03 21.84 -21.64
CA LEU A 820 -2.01 22.43 -22.51
C LEU A 820 -0.65 22.38 -21.80
N SER A 821 0.38 21.94 -22.51
CA SER A 821 1.79 22.07 -22.13
C SER A 821 2.37 23.22 -22.92
N CYS A 822 2.82 24.27 -22.23
CA CYS A 822 3.15 25.55 -22.85
C CYS A 822 4.15 26.38 -22.03
N ARG A 823 4.73 27.39 -22.68
CA ARG A 823 5.52 28.45 -22.05
C ARG A 823 4.65 29.67 -21.80
N VAL A 824 4.69 30.19 -20.58
CA VAL A 824 3.88 31.31 -20.12
C VAL A 824 4.76 32.46 -19.63
N LEU A 825 4.44 33.67 -20.09
CA LEU A 825 5.00 34.94 -19.64
C LEU A 825 3.96 35.64 -18.74
N PRO A 826 4.24 35.83 -17.44
CA PRO A 826 3.35 36.58 -16.55
C PRO A 826 3.39 38.10 -16.80
N PRO A 827 2.36 38.86 -16.40
CA PRO A 827 2.43 40.32 -16.31
C PRO A 827 3.46 40.77 -15.25
N ARG A 828 3.90 42.04 -15.32
CA ARG A 828 4.93 42.60 -14.41
C ARG A 828 4.39 43.09 -13.05
N LYS A 829 3.14 43.58 -13.02
CA LYS A 829 2.49 44.15 -11.82
C LYS A 829 1.17 43.44 -11.53
N LEU A 830 1.24 42.28 -10.87
CA LEU A 830 0.07 41.49 -10.47
C LEU A 830 0.28 40.93 -9.05
N LEU A 831 -0.46 41.47 -8.07
CA LEU A 831 -0.34 41.08 -6.66
C LEU A 831 -0.71 39.61 -6.40
N LEU A 832 -1.63 39.08 -7.22
CA LEU A 832 -2.21 37.74 -7.10
C LEU A 832 -1.89 36.89 -8.34
N PRO A 833 -0.70 36.26 -8.46
CA PRO A 833 -0.42 35.34 -9.57
C PRO A 833 -1.36 34.13 -9.52
N VAL A 834 -1.82 33.65 -10.68
CA VAL A 834 -2.74 32.49 -10.79
C VAL A 834 -2.01 31.18 -11.02
N LEU A 835 -1.04 31.17 -11.95
CA LEU A 835 -0.43 29.91 -12.40
C LEU A 835 0.56 29.38 -11.36
N PRO A 836 0.44 28.08 -10.98
CA PRO A 836 1.35 27.46 -10.03
C PRO A 836 2.70 27.11 -10.66
N MET A 837 3.77 27.21 -9.88
CA MET A 837 5.10 26.68 -10.23
C MET A 837 5.72 25.92 -9.06
N LYS A 838 6.66 25.00 -9.35
CA LYS A 838 7.36 24.20 -8.33
C LYS A 838 8.87 24.41 -8.47
N TYR A 839 9.48 25.07 -7.49
CA TYR A 839 10.93 25.29 -7.39
C TYR A 839 11.41 25.00 -5.97
N GLY A 840 12.61 24.40 -5.81
CA GLY A 840 13.16 24.05 -4.50
C GLY A 840 12.24 23.17 -3.63
N GLY A 841 11.45 22.29 -4.24
CA GLY A 841 10.44 21.46 -3.56
C GLY A 841 9.18 22.21 -3.09
N LYS A 842 9.06 23.51 -3.33
CA LYS A 842 7.95 24.36 -2.87
C LYS A 842 6.96 24.66 -3.99
N LEU A 843 5.66 24.64 -3.68
CA LEU A 843 4.61 25.21 -4.52
C LEU A 843 4.53 26.73 -4.32
N LEU A 844 4.74 27.48 -5.40
CA LEU A 844 4.82 28.94 -5.45
C LEU A 844 3.81 29.50 -6.48
N PHE A 845 3.40 30.75 -6.27
CA PHE A 845 2.60 31.55 -7.21
C PHE A 845 3.36 32.86 -7.45
N ALA A 846 3.98 33.00 -8.63
CA ALA A 846 4.97 34.04 -8.90
C ALA A 846 4.93 34.52 -10.36
N LEU A 847 5.60 35.64 -10.63
CA LEU A 847 5.64 36.36 -11.91
C LEU A 847 6.99 36.22 -12.65
N CYS A 848 8.01 35.65 -12.02
CA CYS A 848 9.32 35.40 -12.61
C CYS A 848 9.87 34.06 -12.15
N LYS A 849 10.23 33.21 -13.11
CA LYS A 849 10.97 31.96 -12.90
C LYS A 849 12.27 32.20 -12.13
N LYS A 850 13.15 33.04 -12.66
CA LYS A 850 14.51 33.25 -12.12
C LYS A 850 14.49 33.77 -10.67
N CYS A 851 13.67 34.79 -10.37
CA CYS A 851 13.45 35.25 -8.99
C CYS A 851 12.92 34.16 -8.04
N SER A 852 12.16 33.18 -8.54
CA SER A 852 11.64 32.07 -7.73
C SER A 852 12.67 30.98 -7.48
N GLN A 853 13.66 30.81 -8.39
CA GLN A 853 14.82 29.94 -8.20
C GLN A 853 15.81 30.56 -7.21
N GLU A 854 16.08 31.85 -7.34
CA GLU A 854 17.01 32.63 -6.50
C GLU A 854 16.41 33.07 -5.15
N MET A 855 15.09 32.94 -4.97
CA MET A 855 14.30 33.49 -3.85
C MET A 855 14.50 35.00 -3.64
N ASN A 856 14.62 35.76 -4.74
CA ASN A 856 14.98 37.18 -4.75
C ASN A 856 14.06 38.04 -3.86
N GLN A 857 14.66 38.81 -2.94
CA GLN A 857 13.96 39.73 -2.03
C GLN A 857 13.93 41.19 -2.54
N SER A 858 14.46 41.46 -3.73
CA SER A 858 14.43 42.77 -4.39
C SER A 858 13.41 42.84 -5.54
N ALA A 859 13.25 44.02 -6.13
CA ALA A 859 12.44 44.21 -7.34
C ALA A 859 12.95 43.37 -8.52
N CYS A 860 12.06 43.02 -9.44
CA CYS A 860 12.42 42.19 -10.60
C CYS A 860 12.92 43.02 -11.79
N TYR A 861 14.20 42.87 -12.14
CA TYR A 861 14.83 43.47 -13.32
C TYR A 861 15.07 42.47 -14.47
N HIS A 862 14.64 41.22 -14.31
CA HIS A 862 14.85 40.15 -15.30
C HIS A 862 14.12 40.39 -16.62
N THR A 863 14.68 39.84 -17.70
CA THR A 863 14.09 39.86 -19.05
C THR A 863 12.84 38.99 -19.13
N ASP A 864 12.04 39.13 -20.18
CA ASP A 864 10.83 38.33 -20.32
C ASP A 864 11.14 36.83 -20.55
N GLU A 865 12.27 36.53 -21.19
CA GLU A 865 12.84 35.19 -21.35
C GLU A 865 13.20 34.53 -20.00
N GLU A 866 13.82 35.29 -19.09
CA GLU A 866 14.16 34.85 -17.73
C GLU A 866 12.94 34.77 -16.80
N ARG A 867 11.91 35.57 -17.06
CA ARG A 867 10.65 35.57 -16.31
C ARG A 867 9.75 34.41 -16.69
N ALA A 868 9.67 34.07 -17.98
CA ALA A 868 8.78 33.05 -18.51
C ALA A 868 9.16 31.62 -18.08
N PHE A 869 8.14 30.80 -17.80
CA PHE A 869 8.30 29.41 -17.37
C PHE A 869 7.47 28.44 -18.20
N ASN A 870 7.91 27.19 -18.19
CA ASN A 870 7.27 26.10 -18.91
C ASN A 870 6.42 25.28 -17.91
N GLY A 871 5.28 24.77 -18.35
CA GLY A 871 4.45 23.91 -17.52
C GLY A 871 3.29 23.26 -18.27
N THR A 872 2.69 22.25 -17.64
CA THR A 872 1.39 21.71 -18.06
C THR A 872 0.33 22.31 -17.16
N PHE A 873 -0.75 22.83 -17.76
CA PHE A 873 -1.84 23.47 -17.05
C PHE A 873 -3.20 22.98 -17.56
N THR A 874 -4.25 23.20 -16.76
CA THR A 874 -5.62 23.06 -17.25
C THR A 874 -5.99 24.25 -18.13
N THR A 875 -6.82 24.03 -19.15
CA THR A 875 -7.33 25.14 -19.98
C THR A 875 -8.14 26.14 -19.16
N VAL A 876 -8.75 25.73 -18.03
CA VAL A 876 -9.50 26.64 -17.15
C VAL A 876 -8.59 27.60 -16.38
N GLU A 877 -7.45 27.13 -15.85
CA GLU A 877 -6.45 28.00 -15.22
C GLU A 877 -5.78 28.94 -16.23
N LEU A 878 -5.47 28.44 -17.43
CA LEU A 878 -4.91 29.27 -18.50
C LEU A 878 -5.91 30.34 -18.96
N SER A 879 -7.19 30.03 -19.10
CA SER A 879 -8.22 31.04 -19.40
C SER A 879 -8.26 32.15 -18.36
N LYS A 880 -8.16 31.83 -17.06
CA LYS A 880 -8.09 32.86 -16.01
C LYS A 880 -6.78 33.64 -16.06
N ALA A 881 -5.65 32.98 -16.31
CA ALA A 881 -4.35 33.64 -16.46
C ALA A 881 -4.33 34.62 -17.65
N LEU A 882 -4.84 34.23 -18.82
CA LEU A 882 -4.94 35.10 -19.99
C LEU A 882 -5.84 36.32 -19.73
N SER A 883 -6.92 36.17 -18.95
CA SER A 883 -7.76 37.32 -18.55
C SER A 883 -7.06 38.33 -17.61
N LEU A 884 -5.92 37.95 -17.03
CA LEU A 884 -5.09 38.79 -16.14
C LEU A 884 -3.80 39.28 -16.83
N GLY A 885 -3.72 39.19 -18.16
CA GLY A 885 -2.56 39.68 -18.92
C GLY A 885 -1.35 38.76 -18.94
N TYR A 886 -1.50 37.46 -18.65
CA TYR A 886 -0.48 36.48 -19.02
C TYR A 886 -0.48 36.27 -20.54
N VAL A 887 0.67 35.89 -21.10
CA VAL A 887 0.82 35.54 -22.51
C VAL A 887 1.37 34.12 -22.63
N ILE A 888 0.73 33.26 -23.43
CA ILE A 888 1.31 31.97 -23.83
C ILE A 888 2.18 32.23 -25.06
N THR A 889 3.50 32.09 -24.92
CA THR A 889 4.46 32.38 -25.99
C THR A 889 4.72 31.16 -26.89
N GLU A 890 4.78 29.97 -26.30
CA GLU A 890 5.06 28.71 -27.00
C GLU A 890 4.11 27.60 -26.53
N ILE A 891 3.77 26.66 -27.41
CA ILE A 891 2.95 25.49 -27.09
C ILE A 891 3.70 24.22 -27.48
N TYR A 892 3.89 23.35 -26.48
CA TYR A 892 4.58 22.07 -26.64
C TYR A 892 3.63 20.92 -26.96
N HIS A 893 2.45 20.89 -26.33
CA HIS A 893 1.40 19.92 -26.65
C HIS A 893 0.03 20.36 -26.12
N GLY A 894 -1.06 19.85 -26.69
CA GLY A 894 -2.43 20.10 -26.25
C GLY A 894 -3.28 18.84 -26.35
N VAL A 895 -4.13 18.62 -25.35
CA VAL A 895 -5.04 17.48 -25.25
C VAL A 895 -6.46 17.99 -24.98
N LYS A 896 -7.39 17.69 -25.89
CA LYS A 896 -8.82 18.04 -25.79
C LYS A 896 -9.67 16.83 -25.39
N TYR A 897 -10.79 17.10 -24.72
CA TYR A 897 -11.86 16.13 -24.48
C TYR A 897 -13.14 16.62 -25.16
N GLN A 898 -13.77 15.78 -25.99
CA GLN A 898 -14.96 16.17 -26.76
C GLN A 898 -16.19 16.38 -25.88
N HIS A 899 -16.36 15.57 -24.83
CA HIS A 899 -17.56 15.54 -24.00
C HIS A 899 -17.26 15.95 -22.56
N TRP A 900 -18.07 16.87 -22.05
CA TRP A 900 -18.00 17.38 -20.69
C TRP A 900 -19.40 17.34 -20.07
N VAL A 901 -19.47 16.96 -18.79
CA VAL A 901 -20.72 16.96 -18.02
C VAL A 901 -20.62 17.94 -16.86
N GLN A 902 -21.71 18.63 -16.60
CA GLN A 902 -21.91 19.60 -15.52
C GLN A 902 -23.37 19.48 -15.06
N ASN A 903 -23.72 20.10 -13.94
CA ASN A 903 -25.13 20.24 -13.59
C ASN A 903 -25.87 21.16 -14.56
N ASP A 904 -27.13 20.81 -14.83
CA ASP A 904 -28.14 21.68 -15.42
C ASP A 904 -28.64 22.73 -14.41
N LYS A 905 -29.63 23.52 -14.84
CA LYS A 905 -30.29 24.55 -14.00
C LYS A 905 -30.98 23.98 -12.76
N ASN A 906 -31.33 22.69 -12.76
CA ASN A 906 -31.99 22.00 -11.66
C ASN A 906 -30.99 21.28 -10.73
N GLY A 907 -29.68 21.46 -10.94
CA GLY A 907 -28.64 20.81 -10.15
C GLY A 907 -28.44 19.33 -10.49
N GLN A 908 -28.86 18.86 -11.67
CA GLN A 908 -28.77 17.45 -12.10
C GLN A 908 -27.83 17.26 -13.29
N GLY A 909 -27.31 16.04 -13.48
CA GLY A 909 -26.56 15.68 -14.70
C GLY A 909 -25.03 15.71 -14.60
N GLY A 910 -24.44 16.37 -13.59
CA GLY A 910 -22.99 16.36 -13.37
C GLY A 910 -22.40 14.95 -13.10
N LEU A 911 -21.06 14.85 -13.12
CA LEU A 911 -20.35 13.56 -12.96
C LEU A 911 -20.40 13.02 -11.53
N PHE A 912 -20.25 13.90 -10.55
CA PHE A 912 -20.15 13.54 -9.13
C PHE A 912 -21.41 13.89 -8.32
N THR A 913 -22.42 14.49 -8.95
CA THR A 913 -23.57 15.10 -8.27
C THR A 913 -24.33 14.12 -7.37
N SER A 914 -24.60 12.89 -7.83
CA SER A 914 -25.25 11.88 -6.99
C SER A 914 -24.36 11.41 -5.84
N TYR A 915 -23.03 11.38 -6.04
CA TYR A 915 -22.08 11.05 -4.98
C TYR A 915 -22.01 12.15 -3.93
N ILE A 916 -21.83 13.42 -4.31
CA ILE A 916 -21.76 14.55 -3.37
C ILE A 916 -23.11 14.77 -2.65
N ASN A 917 -24.25 14.43 -3.27
CA ASN A 917 -25.53 14.46 -2.57
C ASN A 917 -25.67 13.38 -1.48
N GLN A 918 -24.95 12.26 -1.58
CA GLN A 918 -24.95 11.19 -0.57
C GLN A 918 -23.77 11.31 0.42
N MET A 919 -22.62 11.78 -0.06
CA MET A 919 -21.31 11.78 0.59
C MET A 919 -20.69 13.18 0.52
N MET A 920 -21.39 14.16 1.08
CA MET A 920 -21.12 15.59 0.85
C MET A 920 -19.70 16.02 1.20
N GLU A 921 -19.05 15.35 2.15
CA GLU A 921 -17.75 15.79 2.66
C GLU A 921 -16.59 14.79 2.39
N GLU A 922 -16.86 13.59 1.85
CA GLU A 922 -15.80 12.61 1.55
C GLU A 922 -15.02 12.96 0.27
N LYS A 923 -13.75 13.35 0.43
CA LYS A 923 -12.86 13.78 -0.66
C LYS A 923 -12.32 12.59 -1.49
N ILE A 924 -13.08 12.10 -2.48
CA ILE A 924 -12.62 10.98 -3.35
C ILE A 924 -11.50 11.33 -4.34
N TRP A 925 -11.28 12.60 -4.68
CA TRP A 925 -10.33 12.99 -5.74
C TRP A 925 -8.89 12.51 -5.47
N GLY A 926 -8.48 12.40 -4.21
CA GLY A 926 -7.17 11.87 -3.82
C GLY A 926 -6.93 10.40 -4.22
N LYS A 927 -8.01 9.62 -4.45
CA LYS A 927 -7.91 8.26 -5.01
C LYS A 927 -7.77 8.22 -6.52
N PHE A 928 -8.18 9.27 -7.22
CA PHE A 928 -7.99 9.44 -8.66
C PHE A 928 -6.53 9.82 -9.00
N ALA A 929 -5.82 10.49 -8.08
CA ALA A 929 -4.40 10.79 -8.17
C ALA A 929 -3.50 9.89 -7.29
N GLN A 930 -3.95 8.67 -6.98
CA GLN A 930 -3.19 7.79 -6.07
C GLN A 930 -1.88 7.30 -6.72
N ASN A 931 -0.74 7.82 -6.25
CA ASN A 931 0.60 7.42 -6.72
C ASN A 931 0.79 5.89 -6.66
N VAL A 932 1.23 5.32 -7.79
CA VAL A 932 1.54 3.89 -8.00
C VAL A 932 2.98 3.51 -7.65
N ASN A 933 3.92 4.45 -7.74
CA ASN A 933 5.30 4.23 -7.36
C ASN A 933 5.42 4.33 -5.83
N ARG A 934 5.37 3.17 -5.16
CA ARG A 934 5.43 3.04 -3.70
C ARG A 934 6.49 2.02 -3.32
N GLU A 935 7.30 2.38 -2.33
CA GLU A 935 8.07 1.40 -1.59
C GLU A 935 7.11 0.54 -0.76
N THR A 936 7.27 -0.77 -0.87
CA THR A 936 6.55 -1.77 -0.08
C THR A 936 7.54 -2.52 0.79
N THR A 937 7.09 -2.98 1.96
CA THR A 937 7.89 -3.81 2.87
C THR A 937 7.30 -5.20 2.91
N THR A 938 8.11 -6.22 2.66
CA THR A 938 7.74 -7.63 2.74
C THR A 938 8.66 -8.36 3.70
N ILE A 939 8.11 -9.28 4.47
CA ILE A 939 8.86 -10.14 5.39
C ILE A 939 8.90 -11.53 4.79
N PHE A 940 10.10 -12.10 4.68
CA PHE A 940 10.33 -13.45 4.18
C PHE A 940 10.95 -14.31 5.28
N ILE A 941 10.38 -15.50 5.47
CA ILE A 941 10.99 -16.61 6.22
C ILE A 941 11.44 -17.73 5.26
N ASP A 942 10.89 -17.76 4.04
CA ASP A 942 11.25 -18.69 2.99
C ASP A 942 12.30 -18.06 2.04
N PRO A 943 13.56 -18.53 2.04
CA PRO A 943 14.58 -18.03 1.14
C PRO A 943 14.18 -18.12 -0.33
N LEU A 944 13.38 -19.11 -0.75
CA LEU A 944 12.96 -19.25 -2.15
C LEU A 944 12.06 -18.10 -2.59
N LYS A 945 11.21 -17.58 -1.70
CA LYS A 945 10.38 -16.40 -2.00
C LYS A 945 11.23 -15.14 -2.10
N PHE A 946 12.26 -15.01 -1.27
CA PHE A 946 13.23 -13.93 -1.39
C PHE A 946 14.03 -14.03 -2.70
N TRP A 947 14.54 -15.20 -3.08
CA TRP A 947 15.22 -15.40 -4.36
C TRP A 947 14.31 -15.08 -5.56
N ASN A 948 13.03 -15.48 -5.51
CA ASN A 948 12.06 -15.13 -6.56
C ASN A 948 11.86 -13.60 -6.68
N LEU A 949 11.94 -12.84 -5.58
CA LEU A 949 11.89 -11.38 -5.60
C LEU A 949 13.20 -10.77 -6.12
N LEU A 950 14.35 -11.34 -5.71
CA LEU A 950 15.68 -10.86 -6.12
C LEU A 950 15.94 -11.03 -7.62
N TYR A 951 15.38 -12.09 -8.22
CA TYR A 951 15.44 -12.35 -9.67
C TYR A 951 14.24 -11.77 -10.45
N ASP A 952 13.30 -11.06 -9.80
CA ASP A 952 12.22 -10.36 -10.50
C ASP A 952 12.71 -9.02 -11.06
N THR A 953 13.04 -9.00 -12.36
CA THR A 953 13.51 -7.79 -13.07
C THR A 953 12.51 -6.63 -13.04
N ASN A 954 11.23 -6.89 -12.72
CA ASN A 954 10.21 -5.86 -12.57
C ASN A 954 10.28 -5.14 -11.21
N VAL A 955 11.18 -5.55 -10.31
CA VAL A 955 11.30 -5.08 -8.93
C VAL A 955 12.69 -4.50 -8.66
N VAL A 956 12.72 -3.36 -7.97
CA VAL A 956 13.95 -2.75 -7.42
C VAL A 956 13.91 -2.89 -5.91
N ILE A 957 14.88 -3.65 -5.37
CA ILE A 957 15.07 -3.79 -3.92
C ILE A 957 15.85 -2.57 -3.40
N SER A 958 15.31 -1.88 -2.40
CA SER A 958 15.92 -0.70 -1.77
C SER A 958 16.60 -1.01 -0.45
N LEU A 959 16.18 -2.06 0.26
CA LEU A 959 16.83 -2.53 1.49
C LEU A 959 16.58 -4.03 1.68
N VAL A 960 17.62 -4.77 2.06
CA VAL A 960 17.49 -6.10 2.69
C VAL A 960 18.07 -5.99 4.09
N ARG A 961 17.32 -6.43 5.11
CA ARG A 961 17.78 -6.46 6.50
C ARG A 961 17.36 -7.77 7.15
N CYS A 962 18.33 -8.49 7.70
CA CYS A 962 18.06 -9.61 8.60
C CYS A 962 17.66 -9.05 9.97
N VAL A 963 16.57 -9.56 10.54
CA VAL A 963 16.18 -9.32 11.95
C VAL A 963 15.84 -10.69 12.51
N ASN A 964 16.58 -11.15 13.51
CA ASN A 964 16.57 -12.56 13.93
C ASN A 964 16.79 -13.48 12.70
N ASP A 965 15.93 -14.49 12.49
CA ASP A 965 16.00 -15.39 11.33
C ASP A 965 15.09 -14.95 10.15
N VAL A 966 14.56 -13.73 10.15
CA VAL A 966 13.65 -13.24 9.09
C VAL A 966 14.27 -12.12 8.25
N LEU A 967 14.02 -12.17 6.93
CA LEU A 967 14.46 -11.13 5.99
C LEU A 967 13.36 -10.09 5.81
N ILE A 968 13.66 -8.86 6.21
CA ILE A 968 12.79 -7.70 6.00
C ILE A 968 13.31 -6.95 4.77
N VAL A 969 12.53 -6.99 3.70
CA VAL A 969 12.92 -6.47 2.39
C VAL A 969 12.02 -5.30 2.01
N LYS A 970 12.63 -4.17 1.72
CA LYS A 970 11.96 -3.04 1.08
C LYS A 970 12.20 -3.10 -0.42
N HIS A 971 11.13 -2.94 -1.20
CA HIS A 971 11.18 -3.01 -2.65
C HIS A 971 10.06 -2.21 -3.29
N ARG A 972 10.25 -1.81 -4.55
CA ARG A 972 9.26 -1.12 -5.38
C ARG A 972 9.27 -1.72 -6.78
N LYS A 973 8.21 -1.49 -7.56
CA LYS A 973 8.24 -1.80 -8.99
C LYS A 973 9.22 -0.90 -9.75
N GLN A 974 9.83 -1.44 -10.80
CA GLN A 974 10.51 -0.67 -11.84
C GLN A 974 9.57 0.39 -12.43
N VAL A 975 10.10 1.57 -12.79
CA VAL A 975 9.27 2.71 -13.24
C VAL A 975 8.56 2.40 -14.56
N GLU A 976 9.24 1.63 -15.41
CA GLU A 976 8.80 1.12 -16.71
C GLU A 976 7.66 0.10 -16.58
N THR A 977 7.52 -0.55 -15.42
CA THR A 977 6.52 -1.60 -15.15
C THR A 977 5.35 -1.11 -14.29
N LEU A 978 5.29 0.20 -14.02
CA LEU A 978 4.20 0.84 -13.27
C LEU A 978 2.90 0.82 -14.09
N GLU A 979 1.91 0.10 -13.57
CA GLU A 979 0.55 0.10 -14.09
C GLU A 979 -0.34 1.03 -13.26
N SER A 980 -1.06 1.93 -13.93
CA SER A 980 -2.10 2.76 -13.31
C SER A 980 -3.21 1.94 -12.65
N LEU A 981 -3.61 2.34 -11.44
CA LEU A 981 -4.69 1.71 -10.70
C LEU A 981 -6.04 1.78 -11.45
N ARG A 982 -6.94 0.84 -11.15
CA ARG A 982 -8.35 0.86 -11.62
C ARG A 982 -9.17 2.07 -11.16
N THR A 983 -8.66 2.86 -10.22
CA THR A 983 -9.23 4.12 -9.73
C THR A 983 -8.50 5.34 -10.28
N SER A 984 -7.37 5.17 -10.99
CA SER A 984 -6.53 6.27 -11.45
C SER A 984 -7.19 7.02 -12.60
N ALA A 985 -7.51 8.28 -12.37
CA ALA A 985 -8.20 9.16 -13.31
C ALA A 985 -7.61 10.57 -13.16
N MET A 986 -6.34 10.71 -13.53
CA MET A 986 -5.52 11.89 -13.25
C MET A 986 -6.20 13.20 -13.70
N GLN A 987 -6.88 13.17 -14.85
CA GLN A 987 -7.59 14.33 -15.39
C GLN A 987 -8.66 14.88 -14.44
N LEU A 988 -9.36 14.02 -13.70
CA LEU A 988 -10.42 14.42 -12.78
C LEU A 988 -9.82 15.00 -11.50
N ALA A 989 -8.74 14.41 -10.98
CA ALA A 989 -8.03 14.94 -9.83
C ALA A 989 -7.44 16.33 -10.12
N THR A 990 -6.73 16.48 -11.25
CA THR A 990 -6.12 17.75 -11.61
C THR A 990 -7.17 18.84 -11.78
N LEU A 991 -8.24 18.61 -12.54
CA LEU A 991 -9.35 19.58 -12.68
C LEU A 991 -9.99 19.93 -11.34
N THR A 992 -10.21 18.94 -10.45
CA THR A 992 -10.75 19.18 -9.11
C THR A 992 -9.87 20.17 -8.33
N THR A 993 -8.54 20.00 -8.35
CA THR A 993 -7.64 20.95 -7.67
C THR A 993 -7.55 22.31 -8.37
N SER A 994 -7.62 22.35 -9.71
CA SER A 994 -7.62 23.59 -10.49
C SER A 994 -8.86 24.44 -10.23
N TYR A 995 -10.05 23.85 -10.26
CA TYR A 995 -11.28 24.54 -9.89
C TYR A 995 -11.27 25.00 -8.43
N ALA A 996 -10.77 24.18 -7.49
CA ALA A 996 -10.64 24.58 -6.09
C ALA A 996 -9.75 25.82 -5.92
N ARG A 997 -8.59 25.87 -6.60
CA ARG A 997 -7.72 27.07 -6.64
C ARG A 997 -8.42 28.28 -7.25
N LEU A 998 -9.14 28.09 -8.36
CA LEU A 998 -9.85 29.19 -9.03
C LEU A 998 -11.03 29.73 -8.21
N ARG A 999 -11.72 28.88 -7.43
CA ARG A 999 -12.80 29.31 -6.54
C ARG A 999 -12.25 30.11 -5.36
N LEU A 1000 -11.16 29.67 -4.71
CA LEU A 1000 -10.46 30.49 -3.72
C LEU A 1000 -9.96 31.81 -4.34
N TYR A 1001 -9.42 31.75 -5.57
CA TYR A 1001 -8.94 32.94 -6.27
C TYR A 1001 -10.04 33.98 -6.51
N ARG A 1002 -11.28 33.58 -6.82
CA ARG A 1002 -12.43 34.49 -6.91
C ARG A 1002 -12.64 35.29 -5.62
N PHE A 1003 -12.57 34.64 -4.45
CA PHE A 1003 -12.69 35.35 -3.16
C PHE A 1003 -11.50 36.29 -2.92
N MET A 1004 -10.29 35.88 -3.30
CA MET A 1004 -9.10 36.73 -3.23
C MET A 1004 -9.19 37.97 -4.14
N GLU A 1005 -9.83 37.86 -5.30
CA GLU A 1005 -10.08 39.01 -6.19
C GLU A 1005 -11.11 39.98 -5.61
N LEU A 1006 -12.18 39.48 -4.97
CA LEU A 1006 -13.18 40.32 -4.31
C LEU A 1006 -12.59 41.12 -3.14
N VAL A 1007 -11.73 40.48 -2.34
CA VAL A 1007 -11.08 41.12 -1.17
C VAL A 1007 -10.05 42.18 -1.55
N GLY A 1008 -9.40 42.07 -2.71
CA GLY A 1008 -8.24 42.89 -3.07
C GLY A 1008 -6.93 42.37 -2.47
N GLY A 1009 -5.86 42.33 -3.27
CA GLY A 1009 -4.61 41.62 -2.90
C GLY A 1009 -3.85 42.25 -1.72
N GLU A 1010 -4.09 43.55 -1.49
CA GLU A 1010 -3.58 44.40 -0.42
C GLU A 1010 -4.29 44.22 0.93
N ASN A 1011 -5.49 43.63 0.94
CA ASN A 1011 -6.29 43.40 2.14
C ASN A 1011 -6.14 41.98 2.70
N ILE A 1012 -5.68 41.03 1.88
CA ILE A 1012 -5.42 39.64 2.29
C ILE A 1012 -4.25 39.60 3.28
N ILE A 1013 -4.40 38.76 4.31
CA ILE A 1013 -3.37 38.47 5.32
C ILE A 1013 -2.79 37.07 5.10
N TYR A 1014 -3.65 36.07 4.89
CA TYR A 1014 -3.24 34.67 4.80
C TYR A 1014 -4.26 33.84 4.00
N THR A 1015 -3.82 32.79 3.31
CA THR A 1015 -4.70 31.77 2.72
C THR A 1015 -4.16 30.37 2.97
N ASP A 1016 -5.06 29.40 3.17
CA ASP A 1016 -4.71 27.97 3.15
C ASP A 1016 -5.82 27.09 2.59
N THR A 1017 -5.69 26.76 1.30
CA THR A 1017 -6.49 25.78 0.55
C THR A 1017 -7.97 26.15 0.41
N ASP A 1018 -8.72 26.08 1.51
CA ASP A 1018 -10.14 26.35 1.67
C ASP A 1018 -10.39 27.67 2.45
N SER A 1019 -9.38 28.21 3.15
CA SER A 1019 -9.48 29.38 4.03
C SER A 1019 -8.85 30.68 3.50
N ILE A 1020 -9.43 31.81 3.90
CA ILE A 1020 -8.93 33.18 3.69
C ILE A 1020 -9.03 34.01 4.97
N ILE A 1021 -7.95 34.72 5.30
CA ILE A 1021 -7.89 35.72 6.38
C ILE A 1021 -7.58 37.07 5.72
N TYR A 1022 -8.36 38.10 6.05
CA TYR A 1022 -8.27 39.42 5.44
C TYR A 1022 -8.69 40.53 6.41
N ALA A 1023 -8.34 41.77 6.06
CA ALA A 1023 -8.77 42.97 6.76
C ALA A 1023 -9.79 43.75 5.93
N ILE A 1024 -10.77 44.35 6.60
CA ILE A 1024 -11.76 45.27 6.06
C ILE A 1024 -11.49 46.63 6.69
N PRO A 1025 -11.05 47.67 5.94
CA PRO A 1025 -10.88 49.01 6.49
C PRO A 1025 -12.16 49.54 7.16
N ASP A 1026 -12.03 50.23 8.28
CA ASP A 1026 -13.20 50.75 8.99
C ASP A 1026 -13.97 51.77 8.11
N GLY A 1027 -15.29 51.65 8.08
CA GLY A 1027 -16.16 52.44 7.19
C GLY A 1027 -16.28 51.91 5.76
N THR A 1028 -15.78 50.70 5.46
CA THR A 1028 -16.03 50.00 4.19
C THR A 1028 -16.89 48.74 4.39
N ASP A 1029 -17.68 48.40 3.37
CA ASP A 1029 -18.50 47.18 3.36
C ASP A 1029 -17.63 45.92 3.22
N ASP A 1030 -18.10 44.77 3.71
CA ASP A 1030 -17.35 43.51 3.60
C ASP A 1030 -17.49 42.92 2.18
N PRO A 1031 -16.40 42.82 1.40
CA PRO A 1031 -16.44 42.34 0.02
C PRO A 1031 -16.85 40.87 -0.14
N LEU A 1032 -17.00 40.12 0.96
CA LEU A 1032 -17.44 38.73 0.97
C LEU A 1032 -18.78 38.50 1.70
N GLU A 1033 -19.51 39.55 2.13
CA GLU A 1033 -20.76 39.40 2.89
C GLU A 1033 -21.79 38.51 2.19
N ASP A 1034 -22.05 38.75 0.89
CA ASP A 1034 -22.98 37.96 0.06
C ASP A 1034 -22.55 36.49 -0.16
N GLU A 1035 -21.27 36.17 0.06
CA GLU A 1035 -20.73 34.81 -0.09
C GLU A 1035 -20.72 34.04 1.25
N VAL A 1036 -21.05 34.70 2.37
CA VAL A 1036 -21.14 34.07 3.70
C VAL A 1036 -22.44 33.27 3.85
N GLY A 1037 -22.33 32.07 4.42
CA GLY A 1037 -23.48 31.22 4.74
C GLY A 1037 -23.09 29.76 4.98
N SER A 1038 -24.06 28.96 5.41
CA SER A 1038 -23.86 27.56 5.82
C SER A 1038 -24.01 26.54 4.68
N TYR A 1039 -24.32 26.96 3.46
CA TYR A 1039 -24.52 26.04 2.34
C TYR A 1039 -23.20 25.66 1.65
N LEU A 1040 -23.21 24.49 0.99
CA LEU A 1040 -22.07 23.94 0.26
C LEU A 1040 -21.45 24.96 -0.70
N GLY A 1041 -20.19 25.33 -0.44
CA GLY A 1041 -19.42 26.24 -1.26
C GLY A 1041 -19.51 27.72 -0.90
N GLN A 1042 -20.32 28.08 0.09
CA GLN A 1042 -20.28 29.39 0.75
C GLN A 1042 -19.12 29.45 1.77
N LEU A 1043 -18.93 30.63 2.35
CA LEU A 1043 -17.95 30.92 3.37
C LEU A 1043 -18.59 30.89 4.77
N THR A 1044 -17.99 30.14 5.70
CA THR A 1044 -18.35 30.18 7.13
C THR A 1044 -17.27 30.90 7.92
N ASP A 1045 -17.66 31.67 8.94
CA ASP A 1045 -16.72 32.30 9.86
C ASP A 1045 -16.11 31.25 10.81
N GLU A 1046 -14.79 31.23 10.92
CA GLU A 1046 -14.04 30.37 11.85
C GLU A 1046 -13.90 31.01 13.24
N LEU A 1047 -14.33 32.27 13.39
CA LEU A 1047 -14.29 33.01 14.65
C LEU A 1047 -15.61 32.92 15.41
N ASN A 1048 -15.49 32.86 16.74
CA ASN A 1048 -16.57 32.91 17.71
C ASN A 1048 -16.72 34.35 18.28
N GLY A 1049 -15.66 35.17 18.15
CA GLY A 1049 -15.58 36.55 18.59
C GLY A 1049 -14.81 37.45 17.61
N LYS A 1050 -14.23 38.56 18.07
CA LYS A 1050 -13.47 39.50 17.22
C LYS A 1050 -11.99 39.13 17.21
N MET A 1051 -11.39 38.90 16.03
CA MET A 1051 -9.94 38.76 15.93
C MET A 1051 -9.26 40.12 16.19
N THR A 1052 -8.32 40.17 17.14
CA THR A 1052 -7.62 41.40 17.55
C THR A 1052 -6.23 41.52 16.93
N GLU A 1053 -5.45 40.45 16.96
CA GLU A 1053 -4.13 40.36 16.30
C GLU A 1053 -3.91 39.00 15.62
N PHE A 1054 -3.11 38.99 14.57
CA PHE A 1054 -2.64 37.81 13.83
C PHE A 1054 -1.13 37.89 13.62
N VAL A 1055 -0.43 36.75 13.72
CA VAL A 1055 1.00 36.62 13.42
C VAL A 1055 1.33 35.29 12.74
N SER A 1056 2.20 35.30 11.73
CA SER A 1056 2.63 34.12 10.98
C SER A 1056 4.15 34.04 10.81
N LEU A 1057 4.73 32.88 11.13
CA LEU A 1057 6.14 32.56 10.89
C LEU A 1057 6.35 31.81 9.55
N GLY A 1058 5.26 31.54 8.83
CA GLY A 1058 5.25 30.82 7.56
C GLY A 1058 3.97 30.03 7.30
N PRO A 1059 3.85 29.42 6.11
CA PRO A 1059 2.70 28.60 5.72
C PRO A 1059 2.39 27.51 6.77
N LYS A 1060 1.14 27.46 7.23
CA LYS A 1060 0.65 26.54 8.27
C LYS A 1060 1.33 26.68 9.65
N THR A 1061 1.92 27.84 9.91
CA THR A 1061 2.52 28.21 11.21
C THR A 1061 2.14 29.64 11.57
N TYR A 1062 1.03 29.79 12.28
CA TYR A 1062 0.44 31.09 12.66
C TYR A 1062 -0.25 31.04 14.03
N CYS A 1063 -0.49 32.22 14.60
CA CYS A 1063 -1.17 32.43 15.87
C CYS A 1063 -2.09 33.64 15.74
N TYR A 1064 -3.25 33.62 16.40
CA TYR A 1064 -4.15 34.77 16.48
C TYR A 1064 -4.79 34.90 17.86
N LYS A 1065 -5.19 36.13 18.18
CA LYS A 1065 -5.95 36.49 19.37
C LYS A 1065 -7.41 36.77 18.98
N GLU A 1066 -8.33 36.29 19.80
CA GLU A 1066 -9.77 36.33 19.61
C GLU A 1066 -10.42 36.83 20.90
N GLU A 1067 -11.00 38.03 20.85
CA GLU A 1067 -11.77 38.62 21.94
C GLU A 1067 -13.19 38.03 21.90
N LEU A 1068 -13.53 37.22 22.91
CA LEU A 1068 -14.85 36.59 23.05
C LEU A 1068 -15.81 37.49 23.84
N SER A 1069 -15.27 38.21 24.83
CA SER A 1069 -15.91 39.27 25.58
C SER A 1069 -14.84 40.25 26.08
N PRO A 1070 -15.19 41.43 26.62
CA PRO A 1070 -14.20 42.42 27.08
C PRO A 1070 -13.18 41.90 28.10
N ASP A 1071 -13.55 40.86 28.87
CA ASP A 1071 -12.71 40.23 29.89
C ASP A 1071 -12.13 38.85 29.46
N GLU A 1072 -12.43 38.37 28.25
CA GLU A 1072 -12.03 37.02 27.77
C GLU A 1072 -11.32 37.05 26.40
N GLU A 1073 -9.98 36.99 26.43
CA GLU A 1073 -9.15 36.75 25.23
C GLU A 1073 -8.77 35.27 25.09
N LYS A 1074 -8.98 34.73 23.89
CA LYS A 1074 -8.59 33.37 23.47
C LYS A 1074 -7.45 33.43 22.46
N VAL A 1075 -6.34 32.75 22.75
CA VAL A 1075 -5.16 32.69 21.86
C VAL A 1075 -5.09 31.36 21.12
N VAL A 1076 -5.33 31.36 19.81
CA VAL A 1076 -5.31 30.16 18.96
C VAL A 1076 -3.97 30.01 18.25
N ARG A 1077 -3.33 28.84 18.42
CA ARG A 1077 -2.00 28.51 17.87
C ARG A 1077 -2.11 27.37 16.86
N LYS A 1078 -1.49 27.50 15.69
CA LYS A 1078 -1.45 26.47 14.65
C LYS A 1078 -0.01 26.33 14.14
N ALA A 1079 0.61 25.15 14.25
CA ALA A 1079 1.99 24.91 13.84
C ALA A 1079 2.17 23.57 13.11
N LYS A 1080 2.66 23.58 11.86
CA LYS A 1080 2.84 22.37 11.04
C LYS A 1080 3.79 21.38 11.74
N GLY A 1081 3.26 20.23 12.11
CA GLY A 1081 4.05 19.09 12.60
C GLY A 1081 4.51 19.18 14.06
N VAL A 1082 3.95 20.10 14.87
CA VAL A 1082 4.20 20.18 16.31
C VAL A 1082 2.90 19.92 17.08
N THR A 1083 2.93 18.99 18.04
CA THR A 1083 1.80 18.78 18.95
C THR A 1083 1.81 19.88 20.01
N MET A 1084 0.71 20.65 20.10
CA MET A 1084 0.50 21.61 21.19
C MET A 1084 0.14 20.82 22.46
N ASN A 1085 1.08 20.79 23.41
CA ASN A 1085 0.88 20.28 24.77
C ASN A 1085 1.13 21.42 25.76
N SER A 1086 0.77 21.23 27.03
CA SER A 1086 0.86 22.28 28.05
C SER A 1086 2.28 22.83 28.30
N LYS A 1087 3.34 22.10 27.90
CA LYS A 1087 4.73 22.62 27.88
C LYS A 1087 4.99 23.49 26.64
N VAL A 1088 4.58 23.05 25.46
CA VAL A 1088 4.77 23.77 24.19
C VAL A 1088 3.93 25.04 24.13
N GLU A 1089 2.71 25.04 24.66
CA GLU A 1089 1.82 26.22 24.72
C GLU A 1089 2.44 27.38 25.52
N LYS A 1090 3.29 27.08 26.51
CA LYS A 1090 4.05 28.06 27.30
C LYS A 1090 5.31 28.58 26.60
N LEU A 1091 5.86 27.82 25.64
CA LEU A 1091 7.05 28.20 24.86
C LEU A 1091 6.69 28.95 23.56
N VAL A 1092 5.52 28.64 22.98
CA VAL A 1092 5.02 29.26 21.75
C VAL A 1092 3.89 30.23 22.13
N THR A 1093 4.25 31.37 22.72
CA THR A 1093 3.31 32.47 23.00
C THR A 1093 3.10 33.35 21.77
N PHE A 1094 2.02 34.13 21.77
CA PHE A 1094 1.75 35.11 20.70
C PHE A 1094 2.91 36.11 20.59
N ASP A 1095 3.32 36.68 21.72
CA ASP A 1095 4.38 37.71 21.79
C ASP A 1095 5.75 37.14 21.35
N LYS A 1096 6.03 35.86 21.62
CA LYS A 1096 7.27 35.25 21.14
C LYS A 1096 7.24 34.98 19.64
N MET A 1097 6.09 34.64 19.06
CA MET A 1097 5.95 34.59 17.60
C MET A 1097 6.04 35.99 16.97
N LYS A 1098 5.53 37.03 17.64
CA LYS A 1098 5.67 38.44 17.23
C LYS A 1098 7.13 38.89 17.24
N SER A 1099 7.87 38.64 18.34
CA SER A 1099 9.31 38.94 18.40
C SER A 1099 10.10 38.25 17.29
N MET A 1100 9.76 37.00 16.95
CA MET A 1100 10.41 36.27 15.85
C MET A 1100 10.10 36.83 14.46
N VAL A 1101 8.97 37.53 14.27
CA VAL A 1101 8.69 38.32 13.05
C VAL A 1101 9.49 39.62 13.07
N ASP A 1102 9.48 40.34 14.19
CA ASP A 1102 10.23 41.60 14.35
C ASP A 1102 11.74 41.40 14.17
N GLU A 1103 12.30 40.29 14.69
CA GLU A 1103 13.68 39.86 14.48
C GLU A 1103 14.01 39.75 12.99
N VAL A 1104 13.11 39.21 12.16
CA VAL A 1104 13.32 39.03 10.72
C VAL A 1104 13.14 40.35 9.95
N ILE A 1105 12.11 41.13 10.27
CA ILE A 1105 11.86 42.43 9.63
C ILE A 1105 13.03 43.39 9.88
N ASN A 1106 13.52 43.46 11.12
CA ASN A 1106 14.64 44.30 11.51
C ASN A 1106 16.04 43.70 11.18
N LYS A 1107 16.09 42.54 10.50
CA LYS A 1107 17.33 41.82 10.13
C LYS A 1107 18.24 41.48 11.32
N GLY A 1108 17.64 41.23 12.48
CA GLY A 1108 18.32 40.79 13.70
C GLY A 1108 18.63 39.28 13.71
N PRO A 1109 19.23 38.77 14.81
CA PRO A 1109 19.51 37.35 14.98
C PRO A 1109 18.22 36.55 15.14
N MET A 1110 17.99 35.57 14.26
CA MET A 1110 16.77 34.75 14.26
C MET A 1110 16.73 33.77 15.44
N THR A 1111 15.77 33.91 16.33
CA THR A 1111 15.50 32.93 17.40
C THR A 1111 15.15 31.55 16.82
N THR A 1112 15.65 30.50 17.46
CA THR A 1112 15.13 29.12 17.33
C THR A 1112 14.75 28.60 18.71
N ILE A 1113 13.56 28.04 18.85
CA ILE A 1113 13.02 27.49 20.11
C ILE A 1113 13.02 25.97 20.02
N ASP A 1114 13.54 25.31 21.04
CA ASP A 1114 13.56 23.85 21.15
C ASP A 1114 12.30 23.34 21.88
N LEU A 1115 11.38 22.73 21.13
CA LEU A 1115 10.07 22.30 21.62
C LEU A 1115 10.05 20.80 21.99
N PRO A 1116 9.72 20.43 23.25
CA PRO A 1116 9.63 19.03 23.66
C PRO A 1116 8.41 18.32 23.05
N GLN A 1117 8.63 17.11 22.58
CA GLN A 1117 7.65 16.29 21.86
C GLN A 1117 7.81 14.82 22.26
N HIS A 1118 6.77 14.26 22.87
CA HIS A 1118 6.70 12.83 23.16
C HIS A 1118 6.29 12.06 21.90
N THR A 1119 7.08 11.07 21.50
CA THR A 1119 6.80 10.26 20.30
C THR A 1119 7.08 8.77 20.55
N MET A 1120 6.15 7.93 20.13
CA MET A 1120 6.37 6.50 19.96
C MET A 1120 7.19 6.25 18.69
N PHE A 1121 8.23 5.42 18.78
CA PHE A 1121 8.97 4.97 17.62
C PHE A 1121 9.29 3.47 17.72
N ARG A 1122 9.53 2.87 16.56
CA ARG A 1122 10.00 1.48 16.43
C ARG A 1122 11.43 1.50 15.93
N ASP A 1123 12.30 0.72 16.54
CA ASP A 1123 13.72 0.67 16.20
C ASP A 1123 14.02 -0.23 14.97
N LYS A 1124 15.29 -0.63 14.79
CA LYS A 1124 15.69 -1.55 13.73
C LYS A 1124 15.26 -2.99 14.01
N ASP A 1125 15.21 -3.42 15.26
CA ASP A 1125 14.89 -4.78 15.69
C ASP A 1125 13.38 -5.00 15.93
N HIS A 1126 12.58 -4.00 15.56
CA HIS A 1126 11.12 -3.91 15.70
C HIS A 1126 10.59 -3.70 17.12
N ARG A 1127 11.47 -3.40 18.08
CA ARG A 1127 11.09 -3.04 19.45
C ARG A 1127 10.44 -1.66 19.51
N VAL A 1128 9.42 -1.56 20.36
CA VAL A 1128 8.65 -0.31 20.58
C VAL A 1128 9.26 0.50 21.73
N TYR A 1129 9.54 1.78 21.47
CA TYR A 1129 10.10 2.72 22.46
C TYR A 1129 9.26 3.99 22.54
N SER A 1130 9.15 4.55 23.74
CA SER A 1130 8.71 5.94 23.93
C SER A 1130 9.94 6.84 24.04
N ARG A 1131 9.94 7.99 23.36
CA ARG A 1131 11.07 8.94 23.39
C ARG A 1131 10.58 10.37 23.51
N GLN A 1132 11.18 11.11 24.44
CA GLN A 1132 11.18 12.57 24.41
C GLN A 1132 12.13 13.03 23.30
N THR A 1133 11.58 13.72 22.32
CA THR A 1133 12.31 14.32 21.19
C THR A 1133 12.14 15.83 21.25
N THR A 1134 13.08 16.56 20.64
CA THR A 1134 13.02 18.02 20.56
C THR A 1134 12.85 18.43 19.11
N LYS A 1135 11.90 19.32 18.83
CA LYS A 1135 11.72 19.91 17.49
C LYS A 1135 12.12 21.38 17.51
N LYS A 1136 13.01 21.75 16.60
CA LYS A 1136 13.43 23.14 16.37
C LYS A 1136 12.30 23.92 15.70
N PHE A 1137 11.76 24.88 16.42
CA PHE A 1137 10.76 25.83 15.94
C PHE A 1137 11.44 27.15 15.60
N LYS A 1138 11.28 27.61 14.36
CA LYS A 1138 11.94 28.80 13.82
C LYS A 1138 11.09 29.45 12.74
N PHE A 1139 11.46 30.65 12.31
CA PHE A 1139 10.90 31.27 11.11
C PHE A 1139 11.13 30.40 9.87
N THR A 1140 10.11 30.26 9.01
CA THR A 1140 10.14 29.36 7.82
C THR A 1140 9.56 29.96 6.55
N PHE A 1141 8.95 31.15 6.62
CA PHE A 1141 8.44 31.87 5.46
C PHE A 1141 9.56 32.09 4.42
N SER A 1142 9.28 31.66 3.19
CA SER A 1142 10.26 31.61 2.09
C SER A 1142 9.59 31.37 0.73
N LYS A 1143 8.37 31.91 0.55
CA LYS A 1143 7.53 31.70 -0.65
C LYS A 1143 7.31 32.97 -1.50
N ARG A 1144 7.59 34.14 -0.94
CA ARG A 1144 7.30 35.47 -1.49
C ARG A 1144 8.43 36.43 -1.03
N ARG A 1145 8.53 37.60 -1.66
CA ARG A 1145 9.40 38.71 -1.25
C ARG A 1145 8.83 39.37 0.00
N LEU A 1146 9.61 39.49 1.07
CA LEU A 1146 9.24 40.20 2.29
C LEU A 1146 9.57 41.70 2.16
N LEU A 1147 8.65 42.56 2.59
CA LEU A 1147 8.85 44.01 2.69
C LEU A 1147 9.09 44.44 4.14
N SER A 1148 9.60 45.66 4.33
CA SER A 1148 9.97 46.22 5.64
C SER A 1148 8.79 46.52 6.57
N ASP A 1149 7.56 46.54 6.05
CA ASP A 1149 6.31 46.67 6.81
C ASP A 1149 5.72 45.30 7.22
N GLY A 1150 6.40 44.20 6.90
CA GLY A 1150 5.91 42.83 7.12
C GLY A 1150 4.88 42.34 6.10
N SER A 1151 4.54 43.12 5.07
CA SER A 1151 3.75 42.67 3.92
C SER A 1151 4.62 41.90 2.91
N THR A 1152 3.98 41.18 1.97
CA THR A 1152 4.72 40.31 1.04
C THR A 1152 4.22 40.37 -0.41
N LEU A 1153 5.18 40.48 -1.34
CA LEU A 1153 4.94 40.52 -2.79
C LEU A 1153 5.30 39.19 -3.46
N PRO A 1154 4.64 38.80 -4.56
CA PRO A 1154 5.04 37.61 -5.29
C PRO A 1154 6.44 37.79 -5.91
N PHE A 1155 7.22 36.70 -5.98
CA PHE A 1155 8.52 36.75 -6.66
C PHE A 1155 8.33 37.20 -8.11
N GLY A 1156 9.13 38.17 -8.57
CA GLY A 1156 9.00 38.72 -9.91
C GLY A 1156 8.10 39.96 -10.04
N TYR A 1157 7.52 40.46 -8.94
CA TYR A 1157 6.82 41.75 -8.95
C TYR A 1157 7.79 42.89 -9.26
N CYS A 1158 7.37 43.79 -10.15
CA CYS A 1158 8.07 45.04 -10.44
C CYS A 1158 7.39 46.19 -9.68
N ASP A 1159 8.17 46.95 -8.92
CA ASP A 1159 7.69 48.08 -8.11
C ASP A 1159 7.13 49.21 -9.01
#